data_AF-A0A432VQZ7-F1
#
_entry.id   AF-A0A432VQZ7-F1
#
_cell.length_a   1.000
_cell.length_b   1.000
_cell.length_c   1.000
_cell.angle_alpha   90.00
_cell.angle_beta   90.00
_cell.angle_gamma   90.00
#
_symmetry.space_group_name_H-M   'P 1'
#
loop_
_entity.id
_entity.type
_entity.pdbx_description
1 polymer ?
#
loop_
_entity_poly.entity_id
_entity_poly.type
_entity_poly.pdbx_seq_one_letter_code
_entity_poly.pdbx_strand_id
1 'polypeptide(L)'
;MMKRTAVACAVALACFGGLSTGFVGVAYAGETAVVAGSAVAGSAAVAGAEASEAASTEQAMRHIRINDNVELSIAEPVRLSQLLEYVIANGQHALAGEHSSAEVHEVYWPQARLILLDRQAEVEAARLAVLADLNGLANYWRGKGGADNAAKAAKADAMAAQVRQWQLGFQPYAGIDIADARQHIADNPLLPPGQYQLWLPPRPDHIWLLGFLSDVGAADAVGAGSGSGADSGAAVASAHIPRQTVRGYVTGSGATSRVANAGGVINQNTVWHVGSGAGSGSGSSEEADHIKELPWGMHNAEAHELLPGDALFLGFEKWRLPRAYRHLHDSLPALLEHFVSGSEGNVADVANTAAPAAAERNITRSSSEPPAANHWSRLSRPATPGGATSGNYGGAGLVQMPNARFGEEGEVRISYTDMNEYKRYAVSLQVLDWVEATGFYVRVPSRLYSNSPGFSGNNIYTDKGFDLKMRLWEETAYFPQVALGIKDIGGTGLFAAEYLVASKQYGPFDFSVGAGFGRMGTRDHFDSPFCSLVDSMCDRPTGFSGRGGKFEYDSWFRGPMALFAGVEYQTPWAPLRVKVEYDGNDYSNEAARVDMTPRTPINVGLNYRVNHFFDLYAGYERGDTFTFGFSLRTNLNTLSQPKIMNAPVQPQPDAERTYEYVDAVNWRSVNRSLQRQYAYSGGRYLVHGDEDEQVVTMYAHPRRLRDGQDMLDRASRVFAAELPDSVKTYEFVEQSAFLPMVKTTVDAEAFKAAVDNRDPDVNPRDTSPLFVRSEAADMASVDDSLWVYNPEYRFSNSYGMKPHVVQSFGAPETFHFYQVGVKAFARRWLSPNVEVFGEVGVNLFNNFDKFNFTVDAFDDLPVPRVRTYVREYMLNDIWLDTLQATYYDRLSDNVYAMAYGGMLERMYGGVGGELLYRPLDRNWAVGVDVNQVWQRDFNGAFGFRDYNEVTGFVSLYYQVPWLHDSLVTLRAGQFLAGDKGVNVTFQRRFDSGVTVGAWASFTDVSTTDYGEGSFSKGFFLTIPFDIMSVFPSREHIGFSWIPLNRDGGQMLQRRSTLHSVTEPRAPYYNR
;
A
#
# COMPACT_ATOMS: atom_id res chain seq x y z
N MET A 1 4.25 24.20 27.51
CA MET A 1 3.29 23.67 26.50
C MET A 1 3.70 22.24 26.18
N MET A 2 3.32 21.33 27.07
CA MET A 2 3.64 19.90 27.06
C MET A 2 2.43 19.26 27.73
N LYS A 3 1.48 18.76 26.93
CA LYS A 3 0.32 17.94 27.34
C LYS A 3 -0.54 17.77 26.08
N ARG A 4 -0.12 16.86 25.18
CA ARG A 4 -0.90 16.21 24.08
C ARG A 4 0.09 15.60 23.07
N THR A 5 0.92 14.65 23.49
CA THR A 5 1.80 13.89 22.55
C THR A 5 2.23 12.51 23.07
N ALA A 6 1.54 11.94 24.07
CA ALA A 6 2.02 10.75 24.78
C ALA A 6 1.07 9.53 24.74
N VAL A 7 0.15 9.44 23.77
CA VAL A 7 -0.85 8.35 23.74
C VAL A 7 -0.58 7.27 22.67
N ALA A 8 0.32 7.48 21.70
CA ALA A 8 0.59 6.47 20.67
C ALA A 8 1.86 5.61 20.90
N CYS A 9 2.81 6.05 21.74
CA CYS A 9 4.13 5.41 21.83
C CYS A 9 4.34 4.50 23.06
N ALA A 10 3.38 4.45 24.00
CA ALA A 10 3.53 3.71 25.26
C ALA A 10 2.95 2.27 25.22
N VAL A 11 2.19 1.90 24.18
CA VAL A 11 1.50 0.59 24.13
C VAL A 11 2.41 -0.56 23.66
N ALA A 12 3.53 -0.28 23.00
CA ALA A 12 4.49 -1.31 22.59
C ALA A 12 5.59 -1.62 23.64
N LEU A 13 5.88 -0.71 24.58
CA LEU A 13 6.99 -0.88 25.54
C LEU A 13 6.58 -1.26 26.97
N ALA A 14 5.29 -1.29 27.31
CA ALA A 14 4.84 -1.49 28.70
C ALA A 14 3.73 -2.55 28.89
N CYS A 15 3.41 -3.35 27.88
CA CYS A 15 2.36 -4.38 28.01
C CYS A 15 2.88 -5.70 28.61
N PHE A 16 3.61 -5.69 29.73
CA PHE A 16 3.76 -6.84 30.65
C PHE A 16 4.32 -6.37 32.00
N GLY A 17 3.61 -5.46 32.67
CA GLY A 17 3.81 -5.08 34.07
C GLY A 17 2.50 -5.24 34.83
N GLY A 18 2.48 -6.10 35.84
CA GLY A 18 1.27 -6.50 36.56
C GLY A 18 0.55 -5.33 37.26
N LEU A 19 -0.78 -5.42 37.31
CA LEU A 19 -1.61 -4.52 38.11
C LEU A 19 -2.47 -5.33 39.08
N SER A 20 -2.14 -5.12 40.35
CA SER A 20 -2.94 -5.45 41.52
C SER A 20 -4.16 -4.52 41.64
N THR A 21 -5.15 -5.07 42.31
CA THR A 21 -6.50 -4.57 42.65
C THR A 21 -6.62 -3.13 43.15
N GLY A 22 -7.73 -2.48 42.77
CA GLY A 22 -8.26 -1.27 43.43
C GLY A 22 -9.57 -0.75 42.82
N PHE A 23 -10.70 -1.32 43.25
CA PHE A 23 -12.07 -0.86 42.98
C PHE A 23 -12.37 0.46 43.72
N VAL A 24 -12.90 1.49 43.02
CA VAL A 24 -13.92 2.43 43.56
C VAL A 24 -14.80 2.88 42.39
N GLY A 25 -16.11 2.64 42.49
CA GLY A 25 -17.11 3.04 41.50
C GLY A 25 -17.68 4.43 41.72
N VAL A 26 -18.26 5.00 40.67
CA VAL A 26 -19.33 6.00 40.76
C VAL A 26 -20.30 5.74 39.61
N ALA A 27 -21.57 5.53 39.97
CA ALA A 27 -22.70 5.36 39.09
C ALA A 27 -23.27 6.72 38.64
N TYR A 28 -23.90 6.75 37.45
CA TYR A 28 -25.04 7.63 37.18
C TYR A 28 -26.07 6.89 36.32
N ALA A 29 -27.30 6.92 36.81
CA ALA A 29 -28.51 6.33 36.25
C ALA A 29 -29.18 7.26 35.23
N GLY A 30 -30.01 6.68 34.36
CA GLY A 30 -30.93 7.40 33.48
C GLY A 30 -31.82 6.44 32.69
N GLU A 31 -32.99 6.15 33.25
CA GLU A 31 -34.09 5.34 32.70
C GLU A 31 -34.68 5.92 31.39
N THR A 32 -35.24 5.07 30.52
CA THR A 32 -36.70 4.92 30.33
C THR A 32 -37.03 3.95 29.19
N ALA A 33 -38.14 3.23 29.36
CA ALA A 33 -38.59 2.09 28.58
C ALA A 33 -39.87 2.41 27.76
N VAL A 34 -39.98 1.76 26.61
CA VAL A 34 -41.12 0.98 26.05
C VAL A 34 -42.54 1.55 26.15
N VAL A 35 -43.25 1.62 25.00
CA VAL A 35 -44.63 1.07 24.84
C VAL A 35 -44.85 0.64 23.38
N ALA A 36 -45.43 -0.55 23.21
CA ALA A 36 -45.93 -1.15 21.97
C ALA A 36 -47.42 -0.83 21.71
N GLY A 37 -47.87 -0.95 20.46
CA GLY A 37 -49.29 -0.81 20.09
C GLY A 37 -49.61 -1.57 18.80
N SER A 38 -50.68 -2.36 18.85
CA SER A 38 -51.08 -3.51 18.03
C SER A 38 -52.03 -3.25 16.86
N ALA A 39 -52.29 -4.33 16.10
CA ALA A 39 -53.55 -4.76 15.43
C ALA A 39 -53.64 -4.52 13.90
N VAL A 40 -54.31 -5.31 13.03
CA VAL A 40 -54.82 -6.69 12.89
C VAL A 40 -55.72 -6.69 11.63
N ALA A 41 -55.59 -7.72 10.78
CA ALA A 41 -56.57 -8.36 9.87
C ALA A 41 -57.34 -7.59 8.75
N GLY A 42 -57.41 -8.25 7.59
CA GLY A 42 -58.43 -8.07 6.55
C GLY A 42 -58.24 -9.06 5.39
N SER A 43 -59.12 -10.05 5.28
CA SER A 43 -59.08 -11.23 4.42
C SER A 43 -59.78 -11.09 3.06
N ALA A 44 -59.42 -12.02 2.14
CA ALA A 44 -60.32 -12.83 1.28
C ALA A 44 -60.30 -12.59 -0.25
N ALA A 45 -59.75 -13.61 -0.94
CA ALA A 45 -60.31 -14.41 -2.04
C ALA A 45 -60.87 -13.76 -3.32
N VAL A 46 -60.46 -14.27 -4.49
CA VAL A 46 -61.26 -15.15 -5.38
C VAL A 46 -60.34 -15.76 -6.47
N ALA A 47 -60.61 -17.03 -6.80
CA ALA A 47 -59.94 -17.87 -7.78
C ALA A 47 -60.72 -17.95 -9.11
N GLY A 48 -60.02 -18.39 -10.18
CA GLY A 48 -60.55 -18.83 -11.48
C GLY A 48 -59.99 -17.99 -12.63
N ALA A 49 -59.61 -18.50 -13.79
CA ALA A 49 -59.57 -19.85 -14.35
C ALA A 49 -58.59 -19.85 -15.54
N GLU A 50 -58.23 -21.05 -15.98
CA GLU A 50 -57.23 -21.37 -16.99
C GLU A 50 -57.56 -20.96 -18.43
N ALA A 51 -56.48 -20.90 -19.23
CA ALA A 51 -56.39 -21.33 -20.62
C ALA A 51 -57.25 -20.64 -21.69
N SER A 52 -56.65 -19.68 -22.40
CA SER A 52 -56.86 -19.43 -23.83
C SER A 52 -55.81 -18.42 -24.33
N GLU A 53 -55.26 -18.65 -25.52
CA GLU A 53 -54.33 -17.78 -26.29
C GLU A 53 -52.84 -18.13 -26.27
N ALA A 54 -52.53 -19.40 -26.54
CA ALA A 54 -51.35 -19.74 -27.32
C ALA A 54 -51.70 -19.63 -28.83
N ALA A 55 -51.68 -18.41 -29.39
CA ALA A 55 -51.51 -18.12 -30.84
C ALA A 55 -51.83 -16.65 -31.18
N SER A 56 -51.00 -15.67 -30.78
CA SER A 56 -51.03 -14.32 -31.40
C SER A 56 -49.89 -13.35 -31.01
N THR A 57 -48.68 -13.82 -30.70
CA THR A 57 -47.56 -12.92 -30.33
C THR A 57 -46.34 -13.11 -31.24
N GLU A 58 -46.59 -13.08 -32.54
CA GLU A 58 -45.57 -12.77 -33.55
C GLU A 58 -45.93 -11.42 -34.18
N GLN A 59 -45.83 -10.32 -33.43
CA GLN A 59 -45.82 -8.96 -34.01
C GLN A 59 -45.30 -7.89 -33.04
N ALA A 60 -44.21 -7.24 -33.49
CA ALA A 60 -43.60 -6.00 -33.01
C ALA A 60 -42.79 -6.04 -31.69
N MET A 61 -41.63 -6.72 -31.71
CA MET A 61 -40.45 -6.29 -30.96
C MET A 61 -39.59 -5.42 -31.87
N ARG A 62 -39.51 -4.11 -31.57
CA ARG A 62 -38.57 -3.19 -32.22
C ARG A 62 -37.17 -3.52 -31.70
N HIS A 63 -36.22 -3.71 -32.61
CA HIS A 63 -34.84 -4.12 -32.31
C HIS A 63 -34.04 -2.88 -31.89
N ILE A 64 -33.21 -2.96 -30.84
CA ILE A 64 -32.36 -1.84 -30.37
C ILE A 64 -30.91 -2.08 -30.83
N ARG A 65 -30.32 -1.14 -31.57
CA ARG A 65 -28.94 -1.10 -32.07
C ARG A 65 -28.16 0.08 -31.45
N ILE A 66 -26.83 0.02 -31.48
CA ILE A 66 -25.98 1.21 -31.21
C ILE A 66 -26.36 2.31 -32.22
N ASN A 67 -26.55 3.55 -31.75
CA ASN A 67 -27.17 4.70 -32.44
C ASN A 67 -28.70 4.80 -32.36
N ASP A 68 -29.40 3.89 -31.69
CA ASP A 68 -30.86 4.02 -31.54
C ASP A 68 -31.24 5.01 -30.42
N ASN A 69 -32.22 5.86 -30.72
CA ASN A 69 -32.98 6.61 -29.72
C ASN A 69 -34.09 5.71 -29.19
N VAL A 70 -33.98 5.28 -27.93
CA VAL A 70 -34.95 4.40 -27.28
C VAL A 70 -35.92 5.25 -26.46
N GLU A 71 -37.16 5.37 -26.93
CA GLU A 71 -38.25 5.99 -26.16
C GLU A 71 -38.79 5.00 -25.12
N LEU A 72 -38.92 5.47 -23.89
CA LEU A 72 -39.23 4.69 -22.71
C LEU A 72 -40.36 5.37 -21.94
N SER A 73 -41.47 4.67 -21.74
CA SER A 73 -42.57 5.13 -20.91
C SER A 73 -42.51 4.45 -19.54
N ILE A 74 -42.15 5.20 -18.50
CA ILE A 74 -42.06 4.68 -17.13
C ILE A 74 -43.38 5.00 -16.41
N ALA A 75 -44.16 3.95 -16.09
CA ALA A 75 -45.46 4.11 -15.43
C ALA A 75 -45.38 4.20 -13.89
N GLU A 76 -44.39 3.53 -13.29
CA GLU A 76 -44.10 3.56 -11.86
C GLU A 76 -42.61 3.83 -11.64
N PRO A 77 -42.17 4.37 -10.49
CA PRO A 77 -40.76 4.66 -10.30
C PRO A 77 -39.85 3.43 -10.44
N VAL A 78 -38.82 3.51 -11.29
CA VAL A 78 -37.87 2.41 -11.58
C VAL A 78 -36.44 2.85 -11.29
N ARG A 79 -35.59 1.96 -10.77
CA ARG A 79 -34.16 2.26 -10.56
C ARG A 79 -33.41 2.28 -11.89
N LEU A 80 -32.46 3.22 -12.06
CA LEU A 80 -31.66 3.35 -13.28
C LEU A 80 -31.03 2.01 -13.71
N SER A 81 -30.45 1.25 -12.77
CA SER A 81 -29.84 -0.05 -13.09
C SER A 81 -30.84 -1.04 -13.70
N GLN A 82 -32.09 -1.05 -13.21
CA GLN A 82 -33.15 -1.93 -13.73
C GLN A 82 -33.56 -1.53 -15.15
N LEU A 83 -33.63 -0.22 -15.41
CA LEU A 83 -33.89 0.31 -16.74
C LEU A 83 -32.79 -0.08 -17.73
N LEU A 84 -31.52 0.15 -17.36
CA LEU A 84 -30.37 -0.17 -18.21
C LEU A 84 -30.23 -1.67 -18.46
N GLU A 85 -30.44 -2.50 -17.43
CA GLU A 85 -30.46 -3.96 -17.57
C GLU A 85 -31.55 -4.44 -18.51
N TYR A 86 -32.75 -3.86 -18.41
CA TYR A 86 -33.85 -4.16 -19.33
C TYR A 86 -33.50 -3.79 -20.77
N VAL A 87 -32.91 -2.61 -20.99
CA VAL A 87 -32.49 -2.15 -22.33
C VAL A 87 -31.41 -3.08 -22.90
N ILE A 88 -30.39 -3.43 -22.12
CA ILE A 88 -29.31 -4.32 -22.56
C ILE A 88 -29.83 -5.73 -22.84
N ALA A 89 -30.65 -6.29 -21.96
CA ALA A 89 -31.18 -7.65 -22.11
C ALA A 89 -32.07 -7.78 -23.37
N ASN A 90 -32.87 -6.76 -23.67
CA ASN A 90 -33.68 -6.75 -24.89
C ASN A 90 -32.86 -6.45 -26.15
N GLY A 91 -31.75 -5.71 -26.03
CA GLY A 91 -30.79 -5.52 -27.13
C GLY A 91 -30.03 -6.81 -27.48
N GLN A 92 -29.64 -7.61 -26.48
CA GLN A 92 -28.86 -8.84 -26.69
C GLN A 92 -29.66 -9.96 -27.39
N HIS A 93 -30.98 -10.02 -27.20
CA HIS A 93 -31.83 -10.99 -27.91
C HIS A 93 -31.92 -10.76 -29.43
N ALA A 94 -31.53 -9.59 -29.94
CA ALA A 94 -31.55 -9.26 -31.36
C ALA A 94 -30.38 -9.85 -32.18
N LEU A 95 -29.29 -10.28 -31.54
CA LEU A 95 -28.05 -10.72 -32.21
C LEU A 95 -27.94 -12.24 -32.40
N ALA A 96 -28.87 -13.01 -31.84
CA ALA A 96 -28.89 -14.47 -32.01
C ALA A 96 -29.45 -14.92 -33.38
N GLY A 97 -29.92 -13.99 -34.22
CA GLY A 97 -30.60 -14.27 -35.49
C GLY A 97 -29.80 -14.02 -36.78
N GLU A 98 -28.76 -13.18 -36.76
CA GLU A 98 -27.96 -12.88 -37.97
C GLU A 98 -26.48 -12.74 -37.64
N HIS A 99 -25.64 -13.37 -38.47
CA HIS A 99 -24.18 -13.31 -38.40
C HIS A 99 -23.66 -11.89 -38.63
N SER A 100 -23.65 -11.04 -37.60
CA SER A 100 -22.82 -9.84 -37.54
C SER A 100 -22.37 -9.56 -36.10
N SER A 101 -21.06 -9.50 -35.90
CA SER A 101 -20.34 -9.35 -34.64
C SER A 101 -20.42 -7.93 -34.05
N ALA A 102 -21.60 -7.50 -33.61
CA ALA A 102 -21.74 -6.28 -32.81
C ALA A 102 -22.36 -6.64 -31.46
N GLU A 103 -21.52 -7.08 -30.51
CA GLU A 103 -21.95 -7.36 -29.14
C GLU A 103 -22.41 -6.07 -28.47
N VAL A 104 -23.53 -6.12 -27.73
CA VAL A 104 -24.05 -5.01 -26.87
C VAL A 104 -23.05 -4.60 -25.76
N HIS A 105 -21.87 -5.24 -25.70
CA HIS A 105 -20.75 -4.92 -24.83
C HIS A 105 -19.98 -3.63 -25.22
N GLU A 106 -20.25 -3.00 -26.38
CA GLU A 106 -19.54 -1.80 -26.86
C GLU A 106 -20.30 -0.46 -26.66
N VAL A 107 -21.18 -0.34 -25.65
CA VAL A 107 -21.79 0.97 -25.32
C VAL A 107 -20.75 1.87 -24.64
N TYR A 108 -20.49 3.04 -25.21
CA TYR A 108 -19.68 4.07 -24.58
C TYR A 108 -20.54 4.85 -23.58
N TRP A 109 -20.55 4.41 -22.32
CA TRP A 109 -21.37 4.93 -21.23
C TRP A 109 -21.10 6.41 -20.87
N PRO A 110 -19.85 6.91 -20.82
CA PRO A 110 -19.65 8.36 -20.85
C PRO A 110 -20.16 8.81 -22.21
N GLN A 111 -21.07 9.76 -22.39
CA GLN A 111 -21.83 10.07 -23.62
C GLN A 111 -23.23 9.44 -23.71
N ALA A 112 -23.54 8.36 -23.00
CA ALA A 112 -24.92 7.94 -22.89
C ALA A 112 -25.76 9.04 -22.23
N ARG A 113 -26.99 9.26 -22.70
CA ARG A 113 -27.91 10.28 -22.18
C ARG A 113 -29.29 9.71 -21.96
N LEU A 114 -29.92 10.06 -20.84
CA LEU A 114 -31.29 9.72 -20.48
C LEU A 114 -32.06 11.02 -20.31
N ILE A 115 -32.80 11.38 -21.35
CA ILE A 115 -33.50 12.65 -21.47
C ILE A 115 -34.94 12.45 -20.97
N LEU A 116 -35.39 13.27 -20.02
CA LEU A 116 -36.78 13.30 -19.58
C LEU A 116 -37.57 14.29 -20.45
N LEU A 117 -38.35 13.77 -21.39
CA LEU A 117 -39.07 14.55 -22.39
C LEU A 117 -40.12 15.48 -21.75
N ASP A 118 -40.72 15.07 -20.64
CA ASP A 118 -41.76 15.83 -19.94
C ASP A 118 -41.27 17.20 -19.42
N ARG A 119 -39.96 17.37 -19.21
CA ARG A 119 -39.34 18.62 -18.73
C ARG A 119 -38.54 19.36 -19.79
N GLN A 120 -38.59 18.92 -21.03
CA GLN A 120 -37.84 19.53 -22.14
C GLN A 120 -38.20 21.01 -22.37
N ALA A 121 -39.46 21.39 -22.09
CA ALA A 121 -39.92 22.77 -22.19
C ALA A 121 -39.17 23.74 -21.27
N GLU A 122 -38.64 23.26 -20.13
CA GLU A 122 -37.88 24.08 -19.19
C GLU A 122 -36.50 24.46 -19.76
N VAL A 123 -35.84 23.51 -20.43
CA VAL A 123 -34.55 23.72 -21.09
C VAL A 123 -34.67 24.71 -22.24
N GLU A 124 -35.72 24.59 -23.05
CA GLU A 124 -36.00 25.54 -24.12
C GLU A 124 -36.34 26.94 -23.58
N ALA A 125 -37.05 27.05 -22.45
CA ALA A 125 -37.28 28.33 -21.79
C ALA A 125 -35.97 28.98 -21.31
N ALA A 126 -35.05 28.19 -20.72
CA ALA A 126 -33.73 28.66 -20.32
C ALA A 126 -32.88 29.13 -21.52
N ARG A 127 -32.90 28.37 -22.62
CA ARG A 127 -32.26 28.75 -23.88
C ARG A 127 -32.76 30.08 -24.41
N LEU A 128 -34.08 30.28 -24.45
CA LEU A 128 -34.69 31.53 -24.92
C LEU A 128 -34.30 32.73 -24.05
N ALA A 129 -34.21 32.54 -22.72
CA ALA A 129 -33.73 33.59 -21.81
C ALA A 129 -32.28 34.00 -22.10
N VAL A 130 -31.38 33.02 -22.25
CA VAL A 130 -29.97 33.28 -22.60
C VAL A 130 -29.84 33.98 -23.95
N LEU A 131 -30.62 33.57 -24.95
CA LEU A 131 -30.64 34.22 -26.27
C LEU A 131 -31.15 35.67 -26.20
N ALA A 132 -32.16 35.96 -25.36
CA ALA A 132 -32.65 37.31 -25.14
C ALA A 132 -31.56 38.21 -24.51
N ASP A 133 -30.82 37.69 -23.52
CA ASP A 133 -29.73 38.41 -22.87
C ASP A 133 -28.54 38.65 -23.81
N LEU A 134 -28.17 37.68 -24.64
CA LEU A 134 -27.12 37.85 -25.64
C LEU A 134 -27.49 38.91 -26.69
N ASN A 135 -28.74 38.91 -27.17
CA ASN A 135 -29.25 39.96 -28.06
C ASN A 135 -29.25 41.34 -27.37
N GLY A 136 -29.64 41.40 -26.10
CA GLY A 136 -29.58 42.61 -25.28
C GLY A 136 -28.15 43.13 -25.10
N LEU A 137 -27.20 42.23 -24.86
CA LEU A 137 -25.78 42.55 -24.75
C LEU A 137 -25.21 43.09 -26.07
N ALA A 138 -25.54 42.46 -27.21
CA ALA A 138 -25.13 42.94 -28.53
C ALA A 138 -25.65 44.36 -28.80
N ASN A 139 -26.94 44.61 -28.52
CA ASN A 139 -27.56 45.94 -28.68
C ASN A 139 -26.96 46.99 -27.74
N TYR A 140 -26.64 46.62 -26.49
CA TYR A 140 -25.95 47.49 -25.53
C TYR A 140 -24.61 47.99 -26.09
N TRP A 141 -23.81 47.08 -26.67
CA TRP A 141 -22.51 47.44 -27.24
C TRP A 141 -22.66 48.27 -28.53
N ARG A 142 -23.61 47.93 -29.42
CA ARG A 142 -23.90 48.75 -30.61
C ARG A 142 -24.30 50.18 -30.25
N GLY A 143 -25.10 50.35 -29.20
CA GLY A 143 -25.54 51.67 -28.71
C GLY A 143 -24.42 52.55 -28.12
N LYS A 144 -23.25 51.99 -27.82
CA LYS A 144 -22.08 52.74 -27.31
C LYS A 144 -21.17 53.29 -28.41
N GLY A 145 -21.28 52.78 -29.65
CA GLY A 145 -20.46 53.20 -30.80
C GLY A 145 -18.96 52.87 -30.67
N GLY A 146 -18.21 52.98 -31.78
CA GLY A 146 -16.77 52.70 -31.84
C GLY A 146 -16.40 51.26 -32.23
N ALA A 147 -15.22 51.08 -32.84
CA ALA A 147 -14.77 49.81 -33.40
C ALA A 147 -14.66 48.68 -32.37
N ASP A 148 -14.13 48.97 -31.17
CA ASP A 148 -14.01 47.98 -30.08
C ASP A 148 -15.37 47.46 -29.59
N ASN A 149 -16.37 48.33 -29.53
CA ASN A 149 -17.71 47.95 -29.10
C ASN A 149 -18.46 47.20 -30.21
N ALA A 150 -18.21 47.52 -31.48
CA ALA A 150 -18.70 46.71 -32.60
C ALA A 150 -18.13 45.28 -32.55
N ALA A 151 -16.85 45.11 -32.23
CA ALA A 151 -16.23 43.79 -32.05
C ALA A 151 -16.84 43.01 -30.86
N LYS A 152 -17.15 43.68 -29.75
CA LYS A 152 -17.85 43.05 -28.61
C LYS A 152 -19.29 42.66 -28.94
N ALA A 153 -20.00 43.47 -29.71
CA ALA A 153 -21.34 43.15 -30.20
C ALA A 153 -21.32 41.90 -31.09
N ALA A 154 -20.37 41.83 -32.03
CA ALA A 154 -20.20 40.67 -32.91
C ALA A 154 -19.93 39.37 -32.12
N LYS A 155 -19.18 39.44 -31.01
CA LYS A 155 -18.95 38.28 -30.11
C LYS A 155 -20.23 37.81 -29.41
N ALA A 156 -21.09 38.74 -29.00
CA ALA A 156 -22.39 38.39 -28.43
C ALA A 156 -23.32 37.78 -29.49
N ASP A 157 -23.32 38.30 -30.72
CA ASP A 157 -24.06 37.71 -31.85
C ASP A 157 -23.57 36.31 -32.21
N ALA A 158 -22.25 36.10 -32.25
CA ALA A 158 -21.63 34.81 -32.54
C ALA A 158 -21.96 33.76 -31.46
N MET A 159 -21.87 34.14 -30.18
CA MET A 159 -22.30 33.28 -29.08
C MET A 159 -23.80 32.94 -29.20
N ALA A 160 -24.65 33.92 -29.55
CA ALA A 160 -26.08 33.66 -29.75
C ALA A 160 -26.34 32.71 -30.94
N ALA A 161 -25.54 32.78 -32.00
CA ALA A 161 -25.62 31.83 -33.11
C ALA A 161 -25.27 30.40 -32.67
N GLN A 162 -24.21 30.22 -31.87
CA GLN A 162 -23.84 28.91 -31.32
C GLN A 162 -24.91 28.33 -30.39
N VAL A 163 -25.44 29.14 -29.47
CA VAL A 163 -26.50 28.70 -28.55
C VAL A 163 -27.76 28.26 -29.29
N ARG A 164 -28.09 28.85 -30.45
CA ARG A 164 -29.19 28.40 -31.33
C ARG A 164 -28.94 27.06 -32.01
N GLN A 165 -27.70 26.57 -32.00
CA GLN A 165 -27.34 25.29 -32.61
C GLN A 165 -27.06 24.19 -31.57
N TRP A 166 -26.89 24.53 -30.29
CA TRP A 166 -26.75 23.54 -29.24
C TRP A 166 -27.96 22.60 -29.17
N GLN A 167 -27.68 21.30 -29.15
CA GLN A 167 -28.67 20.26 -28.89
C GLN A 167 -28.73 20.08 -27.37
N LEU A 168 -29.91 20.34 -26.80
CA LEU A 168 -30.10 20.33 -25.36
C LEU A 168 -31.20 19.34 -25.00
N GLY A 169 -31.02 18.55 -23.95
CA GLY A 169 -31.97 17.58 -23.42
C GLY A 169 -32.02 17.66 -21.90
N PHE A 170 -33.23 17.73 -21.32
CA PHE A 170 -33.34 17.72 -19.86
C PHE A 170 -32.85 16.39 -19.29
N GLN A 171 -31.71 16.41 -18.64
CA GLN A 171 -31.10 15.23 -18.03
C GLN A 171 -31.25 15.32 -16.50
N PRO A 172 -32.10 14.49 -15.89
CA PRO A 172 -32.35 14.56 -14.45
C PRO A 172 -31.18 14.05 -13.59
N TYR A 173 -30.23 13.29 -14.17
CA TYR A 173 -29.14 12.63 -13.43
C TYR A 173 -27.83 12.66 -14.21
N ALA A 174 -26.73 13.02 -13.54
CA ALA A 174 -25.39 13.04 -14.12
C ALA A 174 -24.82 11.62 -14.21
N GLY A 175 -24.25 11.25 -15.37
CA GLY A 175 -23.63 9.94 -15.60
C GLY A 175 -24.61 8.77 -15.72
N ILE A 176 -24.46 7.96 -16.77
CA ILE A 176 -25.25 6.73 -16.96
C ILE A 176 -24.25 5.61 -17.19
N ASP A 177 -23.96 4.86 -16.13
CA ASP A 177 -23.07 3.71 -16.19
C ASP A 177 -23.70 2.54 -15.44
N ILE A 178 -23.84 1.40 -16.12
CA ILE A 178 -24.44 0.21 -15.53
C ILE A 178 -23.55 -0.44 -14.45
N ALA A 179 -22.23 -0.36 -14.58
CA ALA A 179 -21.29 -0.88 -13.59
C ALA A 179 -21.36 -0.03 -12.31
N ASP A 180 -21.39 1.30 -12.42
CA ASP A 180 -21.51 2.17 -11.26
C ASP A 180 -22.90 2.07 -10.63
N ALA A 181 -23.97 2.07 -11.41
CA ALA A 181 -25.33 1.89 -10.90
C ALA A 181 -25.55 0.52 -10.21
N ARG A 182 -24.72 -0.49 -10.50
CA ARG A 182 -24.70 -1.79 -9.81
C ARG A 182 -23.90 -1.75 -8.51
N GLN A 183 -22.83 -0.97 -8.45
CA GLN A 183 -21.90 -0.94 -7.32
C GLN A 183 -22.28 0.10 -6.27
N HIS A 184 -22.84 1.24 -6.68
CA HIS A 184 -23.09 2.39 -5.84
C HIS A 184 -24.55 2.85 -5.92
N ILE A 185 -25.19 3.04 -4.76
CA ILE A 185 -26.60 3.46 -4.70
C ILE A 185 -26.79 4.93 -5.08
N ALA A 186 -25.75 5.76 -4.94
CA ALA A 186 -25.77 7.16 -5.34
C ALA A 186 -25.89 7.31 -6.87
N ASP A 187 -25.24 6.41 -7.61
CA ASP A 187 -25.24 6.36 -9.08
C ASP A 187 -26.40 5.53 -9.65
N ASN A 188 -27.34 5.10 -8.79
CA ASN A 188 -28.52 4.34 -9.16
C ASN A 188 -29.82 5.05 -8.73
N PRO A 189 -30.13 6.22 -9.29
CA PRO A 189 -31.29 7.01 -8.88
C PRO A 189 -32.60 6.27 -9.15
N LEU A 190 -33.63 6.63 -8.38
CA LEU A 190 -35.01 6.20 -8.63
C LEU A 190 -35.64 7.17 -9.64
N LEU A 191 -35.86 6.70 -10.86
CA LEU A 191 -36.46 7.48 -11.95
C LEU A 191 -37.96 7.64 -11.68
N PRO A 192 -38.52 8.86 -11.67
CA PRO A 192 -39.96 9.06 -11.54
C PRO A 192 -40.73 8.54 -12.78
N PRO A 193 -42.06 8.39 -12.69
CA PRO A 193 -42.89 8.13 -13.85
C PRO A 193 -42.79 9.28 -14.87
N GLY A 194 -42.74 8.94 -16.16
CA GLY A 194 -42.61 9.94 -17.23
C GLY A 194 -42.17 9.34 -18.56
N GLN A 195 -42.11 10.18 -19.60
CA GLN A 195 -41.56 9.82 -20.91
C GLN A 195 -40.05 10.13 -20.95
N TYR A 196 -39.25 9.11 -21.22
CA TYR A 196 -37.81 9.20 -21.32
C TYR A 196 -37.32 8.84 -22.71
N GLN A 197 -36.19 9.40 -23.12
CA GLN A 197 -35.45 9.01 -24.30
C GLN A 197 -34.03 8.65 -23.88
N LEU A 198 -33.65 7.38 -24.07
CA LEU A 198 -32.29 6.91 -23.88
C LEU A 198 -31.55 6.99 -25.21
N TRP A 199 -30.45 7.74 -25.24
CA TRP A 199 -29.57 7.89 -26.37
C TRP A 199 -28.23 7.23 -26.09
N LEU A 200 -27.83 6.31 -26.99
CA LEU A 200 -26.63 5.48 -26.86
C LEU A 200 -25.71 5.72 -28.06
N PRO A 201 -24.82 6.73 -27.99
CA PRO A 201 -23.87 7.01 -29.06
C PRO A 201 -22.70 6.01 -29.10
N PRO A 202 -22.00 5.91 -30.24
CA PRO A 202 -20.74 5.19 -30.32
C PRO A 202 -19.64 6.04 -29.66
N ARG A 203 -18.50 5.41 -29.32
CA ARG A 203 -17.34 6.17 -28.79
C ARG A 203 -16.86 7.18 -29.85
N PRO A 204 -16.91 8.49 -29.58
CA PRO A 204 -16.37 9.48 -30.50
C PRO A 204 -14.84 9.45 -30.52
N ASP A 205 -14.26 9.93 -31.62
CA ASP A 205 -12.82 10.12 -31.83
C ASP A 205 -12.38 11.59 -31.65
N HIS A 206 -13.28 12.43 -31.16
CA HIS A 206 -13.11 13.88 -31.03
C HIS A 206 -13.63 14.37 -29.68
N ILE A 207 -13.30 15.61 -29.32
CA ILE A 207 -13.93 16.42 -28.27
C ILE A 207 -14.67 17.60 -28.91
N TRP A 208 -15.60 18.20 -28.19
CA TRP A 208 -16.34 19.37 -28.64
C TRP A 208 -15.71 20.67 -28.13
N LEU A 209 -15.45 21.61 -29.04
CA LEU A 209 -15.02 22.97 -28.71
C LEU A 209 -16.20 23.93 -28.91
N LEU A 210 -16.53 24.67 -27.86
CA LEU A 210 -17.70 25.54 -27.76
C LEU A 210 -17.31 26.97 -27.34
N GLY A 211 -18.15 27.94 -27.69
CA GLY A 211 -17.98 29.34 -27.32
C GLY A 211 -16.85 30.01 -28.12
N PHE A 212 -15.94 30.69 -27.44
CA PHE A 212 -14.83 31.39 -28.11
C PHE A 212 -13.68 30.45 -28.53
N LEU A 213 -13.89 29.13 -28.51
CA LEU A 213 -12.97 28.12 -29.04
C LEU A 213 -13.33 27.65 -30.45
N SER A 214 -14.57 27.88 -30.91
CA SER A 214 -15.12 27.31 -32.15
C SER A 214 -14.97 28.18 -33.40
N ASP A 215 -14.34 29.36 -33.33
CA ASP A 215 -14.08 30.18 -34.52
C ASP A 215 -12.61 30.55 -34.66
N VAL A 216 -12.05 30.14 -35.80
CA VAL A 216 -10.95 30.83 -36.50
C VAL A 216 -11.44 32.24 -36.84
N GLY A 217 -11.35 33.12 -35.86
CA GLY A 217 -11.53 34.56 -35.98
C GLY A 217 -10.18 35.27 -35.93
N ALA A 218 -9.21 34.82 -36.72
CA ALA A 218 -8.01 35.58 -37.00
C ALA A 218 -8.31 36.58 -38.12
N ALA A 219 -8.35 37.86 -37.76
CA ALA A 219 -7.83 38.87 -38.66
C ALA A 219 -6.34 38.54 -38.87
N ASP A 220 -5.99 37.89 -39.98
CA ASP A 220 -5.02 38.41 -40.96
C ASP A 220 -4.78 37.40 -42.09
N ALA A 221 -4.89 37.92 -43.30
CA ALA A 221 -4.67 37.24 -44.56
C ALA A 221 -3.18 37.24 -44.92
N VAL A 222 -2.61 36.07 -45.23
CA VAL A 222 -1.67 35.86 -46.36
C VAL A 222 -1.75 34.39 -46.83
N GLY A 223 -2.28 34.18 -48.05
CA GLY A 223 -2.13 33.01 -48.97
C GLY A 223 -2.26 31.59 -48.39
N ALA A 224 -3.21 30.73 -48.81
CA ALA A 224 -3.56 30.37 -50.18
C ALA A 224 -4.79 29.44 -50.20
N GLY A 225 -5.54 29.44 -51.32
CA GLY A 225 -6.19 28.24 -51.87
C GLY A 225 -7.61 27.86 -51.39
N SER A 226 -8.61 28.50 -52.01
CA SER A 226 -9.98 28.02 -52.28
C SER A 226 -10.50 26.74 -51.59
N GLY A 227 -11.38 26.94 -50.59
CA GLY A 227 -12.38 26.00 -50.12
C GLY A 227 -13.36 26.74 -49.20
N SER A 228 -14.59 26.95 -49.66
CA SER A 228 -15.65 27.67 -48.93
C SER A 228 -15.99 26.98 -47.60
N GLY A 229 -15.76 27.68 -46.49
CA GLY A 229 -16.15 27.25 -45.15
C GLY A 229 -16.01 28.39 -44.13
N ALA A 230 -16.42 29.60 -44.52
CA ALA A 230 -16.70 30.68 -43.57
C ALA A 230 -18.20 30.63 -43.25
N ASP A 231 -18.56 30.91 -41.99
CA ASP A 231 -19.93 31.03 -41.45
C ASP A 231 -20.66 29.73 -41.07
N SER A 232 -20.07 28.91 -40.19
CA SER A 232 -20.86 27.96 -39.39
C SER A 232 -20.53 28.13 -37.92
N GLY A 233 -21.26 28.99 -37.22
CA GLY A 233 -21.20 29.12 -35.75
C GLY A 233 -21.72 27.87 -35.03
N ALA A 234 -21.18 26.70 -35.36
CA ALA A 234 -21.50 25.38 -34.84
C ALA A 234 -20.43 24.93 -33.83
N ALA A 235 -20.77 23.94 -33.00
CA ALA A 235 -19.79 23.25 -32.18
C ALA A 235 -18.72 22.61 -33.08
N VAL A 236 -17.43 22.83 -32.78
CA VAL A 236 -16.33 22.31 -33.59
C VAL A 236 -15.78 21.03 -32.97
N ALA A 237 -15.79 19.94 -33.72
CA ALA A 237 -15.13 18.70 -33.33
C ALA A 237 -13.61 18.84 -33.50
N SER A 238 -12.84 18.58 -32.44
CA SER A 238 -11.38 18.48 -32.47
C SER A 238 -10.97 17.05 -32.14
N ALA A 239 -10.06 16.46 -32.90
CA ALA A 239 -9.60 15.08 -32.65
C ALA A 239 -9.18 14.89 -31.17
N HIS A 240 -9.62 13.81 -30.56
CA HIS A 240 -9.22 13.41 -29.21
C HIS A 240 -7.78 12.89 -29.28
N ILE A 241 -6.89 13.53 -28.52
CA ILE A 241 -5.50 13.14 -28.38
C ILE A 241 -5.32 12.61 -26.96
N PRO A 242 -4.95 11.33 -26.78
CA PRO A 242 -4.66 10.76 -25.47
C PRO A 242 -3.62 11.60 -24.72
N ARG A 243 -3.82 11.81 -23.41
CA ARG A 243 -2.96 12.61 -22.51
C ARG A 243 -2.87 14.11 -22.81
N GLN A 244 -3.58 14.62 -23.82
CA GLN A 244 -3.62 16.06 -24.03
C GLN A 244 -4.43 16.76 -22.93
N THR A 245 -3.81 17.74 -22.28
CA THR A 245 -4.45 18.54 -21.22
C THR A 245 -5.44 19.55 -21.80
N VAL A 246 -6.38 20.01 -20.97
CA VAL A 246 -7.32 21.10 -21.31
C VAL A 246 -6.60 22.31 -21.91
N ARG A 247 -5.46 22.72 -21.33
CA ARG A 247 -4.67 23.82 -21.89
C ARG A 247 -4.17 23.52 -23.29
N GLY A 248 -3.70 22.29 -23.56
CA GLY A 248 -3.27 21.87 -24.88
C GLY A 248 -4.36 22.02 -25.94
N TYR A 249 -5.62 21.72 -25.60
CA TYR A 249 -6.77 21.93 -26.49
C TYR A 249 -7.12 23.41 -26.69
N VAL A 250 -6.98 24.23 -25.65
CA VAL A 250 -7.25 25.68 -25.71
C VAL A 250 -6.16 26.44 -26.48
N THR A 251 -4.88 26.05 -26.37
CA THR A 251 -3.77 26.73 -27.06
C THR A 251 -3.53 26.23 -28.48
N GLY A 252 -3.88 24.97 -28.78
CA GLY A 252 -3.61 24.33 -30.08
C GLY A 252 -2.18 23.81 -30.21
N SER A 253 -1.91 23.03 -31.28
CA SER A 253 -0.59 22.51 -31.63
C SER A 253 0.25 23.59 -32.33
N GLY A 254 0.76 24.57 -31.56
CA GLY A 254 1.60 25.66 -32.05
C GLY A 254 1.60 26.87 -31.11
N ALA A 255 2.61 27.74 -31.19
CA ALA A 255 2.81 28.89 -30.29
C ALA A 255 1.75 30.02 -30.41
N THR A 256 0.73 29.85 -31.25
CA THR A 256 -0.37 30.79 -31.45
C THR A 256 -1.62 30.29 -30.74
N SER A 257 -1.96 30.92 -29.61
CA SER A 257 -3.22 30.72 -28.89
C SER A 257 -4.42 30.75 -29.85
N ARG A 258 -5.31 29.74 -29.79
CA ARG A 258 -6.61 29.77 -30.50
C ARG A 258 -7.51 30.92 -30.03
N VAL A 259 -7.19 31.51 -28.87
CA VAL A 259 -7.90 32.65 -28.29
C VAL A 259 -7.27 33.96 -28.79
N ALA A 260 -7.78 34.51 -29.89
CA ALA A 260 -7.40 35.83 -30.37
C ALA A 260 -7.92 36.91 -29.40
N ASN A 261 -7.01 37.73 -28.86
CA ASN A 261 -7.30 38.78 -27.87
C ASN A 261 -7.95 40.05 -28.50
N ALA A 262 -8.89 39.88 -29.43
CA ALA A 262 -9.58 40.99 -30.09
C ALA A 262 -10.78 41.45 -29.23
N GLY A 263 -10.65 42.54 -28.48
CA GLY A 263 -11.78 43.21 -27.81
C GLY A 263 -12.04 42.82 -26.35
N GLY A 264 -11.18 42.01 -25.74
CA GLY A 264 -11.04 41.89 -24.30
C GLY A 264 -12.30 41.56 -23.50
N VAL A 265 -13.18 40.68 -23.96
CA VAL A 265 -14.35 40.19 -23.18
C VAL A 265 -14.34 38.68 -22.94
N ILE A 266 -13.29 37.99 -23.41
CA ILE A 266 -13.11 36.53 -23.27
C ILE A 266 -12.42 36.22 -21.93
N ASN A 267 -12.84 35.13 -21.28
CA ASN A 267 -12.16 34.62 -20.09
C ASN A 267 -10.76 34.10 -20.43
N GLN A 268 -9.74 34.50 -19.67
CA GLN A 268 -8.33 34.12 -19.91
C GLN A 268 -7.74 33.23 -18.81
N ASN A 269 -8.52 32.95 -17.76
CA ASN A 269 -8.05 32.26 -16.58
C ASN A 269 -8.66 30.87 -16.46
N THR A 270 -9.93 30.73 -16.87
CA THR A 270 -10.71 29.51 -16.71
C THR A 270 -11.52 29.17 -17.97
N VAL A 271 -11.82 27.88 -18.11
CA VAL A 271 -12.61 27.29 -19.19
C VAL A 271 -13.54 26.27 -18.54
N TRP A 272 -14.74 26.13 -19.07
CA TRP A 272 -15.71 25.17 -18.55
C TRP A 272 -15.52 23.82 -19.24
N HIS A 273 -15.28 22.78 -18.47
CA HIS A 273 -15.35 21.39 -18.91
C HIS A 273 -16.76 20.87 -18.69
N VAL A 274 -17.36 20.36 -19.76
CA VAL A 274 -18.63 19.65 -19.75
C VAL A 274 -18.29 18.18 -19.93
N GLY A 275 -18.29 17.44 -18.81
CA GLY A 275 -17.83 16.07 -18.76
C GLY A 275 -18.86 15.09 -19.31
N SER A 276 -18.43 14.06 -20.02
CA SER A 276 -19.34 13.12 -20.67
C SER A 276 -19.91 12.01 -19.79
N GLY A 277 -19.30 11.72 -18.63
CA GLY A 277 -19.71 10.70 -17.66
C GLY A 277 -18.78 10.62 -16.45
N ALA A 278 -19.21 9.89 -15.42
CA ALA A 278 -18.72 9.89 -14.03
C ALA A 278 -17.20 10.03 -13.85
N GLY A 279 -16.78 11.01 -13.04
CA GLY A 279 -15.40 11.15 -12.62
C GLY A 279 -15.00 9.99 -11.70
N SER A 280 -14.12 9.11 -12.16
CA SER A 280 -13.42 8.15 -11.30
C SER A 280 -12.40 8.88 -10.42
N GLY A 281 -12.88 9.59 -9.40
CA GLY A 281 -12.07 10.27 -8.40
C GLY A 281 -12.19 9.59 -7.06
N SER A 282 -11.20 8.78 -6.68
CA SER A 282 -11.05 8.31 -5.30
C SER A 282 -10.71 9.49 -4.39
N GLY A 283 -11.72 10.16 -3.81
CA GLY A 283 -11.47 11.18 -2.79
C GLY A 283 -12.63 12.16 -2.58
N SER A 284 -13.21 12.11 -1.37
CA SER A 284 -14.11 13.09 -0.76
C SER A 284 -15.46 13.37 -1.45
N SER A 285 -16.48 13.49 -0.59
CA SER A 285 -17.90 13.66 -0.87
C SER A 285 -18.28 15.06 -1.40
N GLU A 286 -17.65 15.54 -2.47
CA GLU A 286 -18.11 16.72 -3.19
C GLU A 286 -18.75 16.27 -4.51
N GLU A 287 -19.93 16.84 -4.80
CA GLU A 287 -20.80 16.53 -5.93
C GLU A 287 -20.01 16.34 -7.22
N ALA A 288 -20.20 15.19 -7.88
CA ALA A 288 -19.66 14.93 -9.21
C ALA A 288 -20.39 15.82 -10.23
N ASP A 289 -20.06 17.12 -10.22
CA ASP A 289 -20.65 18.10 -11.13
C ASP A 289 -20.29 17.74 -12.57
N HIS A 290 -21.33 17.57 -13.38
CA HIS A 290 -21.26 17.34 -14.82
C HIS A 290 -20.55 18.48 -15.57
N ILE A 291 -20.48 19.67 -14.96
CA ILE A 291 -19.80 20.84 -15.45
C ILE A 291 -18.83 21.37 -14.40
N LYS A 292 -17.56 21.56 -14.79
CA LYS A 292 -16.51 22.06 -13.91
C LYS A 292 -15.77 23.23 -14.55
N GLU A 293 -15.57 24.29 -13.78
CA GLU A 293 -14.68 25.37 -14.17
C GLU A 293 -13.22 24.95 -13.92
N LEU A 294 -12.41 24.91 -14.97
CA LEU A 294 -11.02 24.47 -14.92
C LEU A 294 -10.08 25.63 -15.22
N PRO A 295 -8.99 25.79 -14.45
CA PRO A 295 -7.99 26.79 -14.75
C PRO A 295 -7.14 26.36 -15.95
N TRP A 296 -6.96 27.25 -16.93
CA TRP A 296 -6.11 27.00 -18.11
C TRP A 296 -5.12 28.13 -18.38
N GLY A 297 -5.24 29.25 -17.67
CA GLY A 297 -4.37 30.41 -17.82
C GLY A 297 -2.91 30.06 -17.52
N MET A 298 -2.00 30.89 -18.02
CA MET A 298 -0.56 30.60 -17.95
C MET A 298 -0.03 30.36 -16.53
N HIS A 299 -0.65 31.00 -15.54
CA HIS A 299 -0.23 31.04 -14.15
C HIS A 299 -0.98 30.04 -13.25
N ASN A 300 -2.02 29.37 -13.75
CA ASN A 300 -2.92 28.55 -12.94
C ASN A 300 -3.31 27.21 -13.59
N ALA A 301 -2.80 26.88 -14.79
CA ALA A 301 -3.18 25.68 -15.52
C ALA A 301 -2.89 24.38 -14.75
N GLU A 302 -3.90 23.51 -14.67
CA GLU A 302 -3.79 22.16 -14.10
C GLU A 302 -3.79 21.10 -15.21
N ALA A 303 -3.13 19.97 -14.95
CA ALA A 303 -3.13 18.81 -15.84
C ALA A 303 -4.47 18.06 -15.71
N HIS A 304 -5.49 18.54 -16.42
CA HIS A 304 -6.78 17.85 -16.53
C HIS A 304 -6.89 17.23 -17.93
N GLU A 305 -7.05 15.90 -17.99
CA GLU A 305 -7.26 15.16 -19.23
C GLU A 305 -8.75 15.08 -19.57
N LEU A 306 -9.08 15.05 -20.86
CA LEU A 306 -10.45 14.96 -21.36
C LEU A 306 -10.74 13.55 -21.89
N LEU A 307 -11.96 13.08 -21.68
CA LEU A 307 -12.47 11.87 -22.30
C LEU A 307 -12.95 12.17 -23.74
N PRO A 308 -12.94 11.17 -24.63
CA PRO A 308 -13.55 11.31 -25.94
C PRO A 308 -15.01 11.81 -25.85
N GLY A 309 -15.27 12.88 -26.58
CA GLY A 309 -16.55 13.57 -26.71
C GLY A 309 -16.88 14.54 -25.58
N ASP A 310 -15.99 14.74 -24.60
CA ASP A 310 -16.12 15.84 -23.65
C ASP A 310 -16.22 17.18 -24.39
N ALA A 311 -16.85 18.19 -23.78
CA ALA A 311 -16.87 19.53 -24.34
C ALA A 311 -16.06 20.53 -23.51
N LEU A 312 -15.36 21.43 -24.18
CA LEU A 312 -14.76 22.61 -23.60
C LEU A 312 -15.52 23.85 -24.05
N PHE A 313 -15.94 24.67 -23.10
CA PHE A 313 -16.65 25.91 -23.35
C PHE A 313 -15.86 27.11 -22.82
N LEU A 314 -15.50 28.03 -23.73
CA LEU A 314 -14.89 29.31 -23.37
C LEU A 314 -15.91 30.44 -23.50
N GLY A 315 -16.35 30.95 -22.34
CA GLY A 315 -17.34 32.00 -22.25
C GLY A 315 -16.77 33.42 -22.06
N PHE A 316 -17.65 34.33 -21.67
CA PHE A 316 -17.28 35.71 -21.34
C PHE A 316 -16.60 35.83 -19.98
N GLU A 317 -15.71 36.80 -19.85
CA GLU A 317 -15.10 37.20 -18.59
C GLU A 317 -16.11 38.01 -17.74
N LYS A 318 -16.48 37.50 -16.57
CA LYS A 318 -17.55 38.05 -15.70
C LYS A 318 -17.40 39.53 -15.43
N TRP A 319 -16.18 39.98 -15.14
CA TRP A 319 -15.91 41.38 -14.76
C TRP A 319 -15.89 42.35 -15.95
N ARG A 320 -15.76 41.84 -17.17
CA ARG A 320 -15.71 42.63 -18.41
C ARG A 320 -17.08 42.79 -19.07
N LEU A 321 -18.11 42.13 -18.53
CA LEU A 321 -19.51 42.32 -18.91
C LEU A 321 -20.17 43.50 -18.13
N PRO A 322 -21.12 44.22 -18.76
CA PRO A 322 -21.95 45.19 -18.05
C PRO A 322 -22.71 44.52 -16.91
N ARG A 323 -22.94 45.24 -15.80
CA ARG A 323 -23.58 44.68 -14.59
C ARG A 323 -24.88 43.92 -14.86
N ALA A 324 -25.69 44.41 -15.80
CA ALA A 324 -26.98 43.80 -16.18
C ALA A 324 -26.86 42.44 -16.89
N TYR A 325 -25.67 42.08 -17.39
CA TYR A 325 -25.44 40.87 -18.18
C TYR A 325 -24.38 39.95 -17.57
N ARG A 326 -23.87 40.24 -16.37
CA ARG A 326 -22.81 39.43 -15.74
C ARG A 326 -23.22 37.99 -15.47
N HIS A 327 -24.52 37.75 -15.30
CA HIS A 327 -25.08 36.40 -15.11
C HIS A 327 -24.88 35.50 -16.33
N LEU A 328 -24.62 36.05 -17.52
CA LEU A 328 -24.26 35.26 -18.70
C LEU A 328 -23.02 34.39 -18.50
N HIS A 329 -22.11 34.77 -17.59
CA HIS A 329 -20.95 33.96 -17.25
C HIS A 329 -21.36 32.63 -16.59
N ASP A 330 -22.43 32.63 -15.78
CA ASP A 330 -22.92 31.47 -15.05
C ASP A 330 -24.06 30.75 -15.82
N SER A 331 -24.91 31.50 -16.54
CA SER A 331 -26.07 30.94 -17.23
C SER A 331 -25.76 30.21 -18.54
N LEU A 332 -24.64 30.53 -19.20
CA LEU A 332 -24.20 29.83 -20.41
C LEU A 332 -23.68 28.41 -20.09
N PRO A 333 -22.77 28.21 -19.12
CA PRO A 333 -22.40 26.88 -18.63
C PRO A 333 -23.61 26.10 -18.09
N ALA A 334 -24.50 26.72 -17.31
CA ALA A 334 -25.70 26.03 -16.79
C ALA A 334 -26.59 25.46 -17.92
N LEU A 335 -26.66 26.16 -19.07
CA LEU A 335 -27.38 25.64 -20.24
C LEU A 335 -26.70 24.39 -20.84
N LEU A 336 -25.37 24.31 -20.75
CA LEU A 336 -24.59 23.17 -21.24
C LEU A 336 -24.70 21.94 -20.34
N GLU A 337 -25.25 22.03 -19.13
CA GLU A 337 -25.56 20.84 -18.31
C GLU A 337 -26.56 19.92 -19.02
N HIS A 338 -27.29 20.46 -19.98
CA HIS A 338 -28.24 19.75 -20.81
C HIS A 338 -27.67 19.37 -22.18
N PHE A 339 -26.37 19.54 -22.43
CA PHE A 339 -25.78 19.33 -23.75
C PHE A 339 -25.75 17.85 -24.16
N VAL A 340 -26.28 17.57 -25.35
CA VAL A 340 -26.34 16.23 -25.96
C VAL A 340 -25.49 16.23 -27.24
N SER A 341 -24.49 15.36 -27.30
CA SER A 341 -23.32 15.44 -28.17
C SER A 341 -23.39 14.58 -29.43
N GLY A 342 -24.27 14.86 -30.40
CA GLY A 342 -24.16 14.24 -31.73
C GLY A 342 -25.34 13.40 -32.21
N SER A 343 -26.55 13.97 -32.18
CA SER A 343 -27.63 13.43 -33.00
C SER A 343 -27.65 14.12 -34.37
N GLU A 344 -27.47 13.38 -35.45
CA GLU A 344 -27.84 13.84 -36.80
C GLU A 344 -29.38 13.96 -36.96
N GLY A 345 -30.17 13.72 -35.90
CA GLY A 345 -31.62 13.82 -35.87
C GLY A 345 -32.13 14.78 -34.80
N ASN A 346 -32.96 15.76 -35.19
CA ASN A 346 -33.60 16.72 -34.29
C ASN A 346 -34.32 16.04 -33.11
N VAL A 347 -33.85 16.29 -31.88
CA VAL A 347 -34.62 16.02 -30.65
C VAL A 347 -35.92 16.86 -30.61
N ALA A 348 -35.99 17.94 -31.40
CA ALA A 348 -37.15 18.84 -31.49
C ALA A 348 -38.36 18.28 -32.27
N ASP A 349 -38.21 17.23 -33.09
CA ASP A 349 -39.32 16.76 -33.94
C ASP A 349 -40.29 15.79 -33.23
N VAL A 350 -39.94 15.26 -32.04
CA VAL A 350 -40.81 14.32 -31.30
C VAL A 350 -41.89 15.04 -30.47
N ALA A 351 -41.67 16.31 -30.12
CA ALA A 351 -42.64 17.09 -29.33
C ALA A 351 -43.93 17.44 -30.11
N ASN A 352 -43.94 17.32 -31.44
CA ASN A 352 -45.07 17.75 -32.30
C ASN A 352 -45.98 16.61 -32.79
N THR A 353 -45.79 15.37 -32.35
CA THR A 353 -46.66 14.23 -32.73
C THR A 353 -47.31 13.52 -31.54
N ALA A 354 -47.68 14.26 -30.50
CA ALA A 354 -48.52 13.72 -29.41
C ALA A 354 -50.00 13.67 -29.82
N ALA A 355 -50.41 12.60 -30.52
CA ALA A 355 -51.80 12.13 -30.53
C ALA A 355 -51.88 10.84 -29.69
N PRO A 356 -52.89 10.66 -28.83
CA PRO A 356 -52.91 9.58 -27.86
C PRO A 356 -53.38 8.30 -28.55
N ALA A 357 -52.45 7.43 -28.93
CA ALA A 357 -52.77 6.04 -29.26
C ALA A 357 -52.51 5.18 -28.02
N ALA A 358 -53.60 4.83 -27.35
CA ALA A 358 -53.64 3.85 -26.28
C ALA A 358 -52.98 2.54 -26.72
N ALA A 359 -51.88 2.17 -26.08
CA ALA A 359 -51.38 0.82 -26.03
C ALA A 359 -50.85 0.59 -24.62
N GLU A 360 -51.77 0.19 -23.73
CA GLU A 360 -51.43 -0.40 -22.43
C GLU A 360 -50.45 -1.55 -22.67
N ARG A 361 -49.21 -1.40 -22.20
CA ARG A 361 -48.32 -2.54 -21.96
C ARG A 361 -47.88 -2.49 -20.52
N ASN A 362 -48.68 -3.17 -19.70
CA ASN A 362 -48.35 -3.54 -18.34
C ASN A 362 -47.00 -4.27 -18.34
N ILE A 363 -45.99 -3.66 -17.72
CA ILE A 363 -44.81 -4.38 -17.27
C ILE A 363 -45.29 -5.29 -16.14
N THR A 364 -45.74 -6.49 -16.49
CA THR A 364 -45.98 -7.56 -15.53
C THR A 364 -44.71 -7.78 -14.72
N ARG A 365 -44.82 -7.54 -13.41
CA ARG A 365 -43.84 -7.95 -12.40
C ARG A 365 -43.37 -9.36 -12.70
N SER A 366 -42.13 -9.50 -13.19
CA SER A 366 -41.36 -10.70 -12.88
C SER A 366 -41.20 -10.70 -11.36
N SER A 367 -41.84 -11.68 -10.73
CA SER A 367 -41.82 -11.92 -9.29
C SER A 367 -40.41 -12.29 -8.83
N SER A 368 -39.57 -11.28 -8.67
CA SER A 368 -38.51 -11.30 -7.69
C SER A 368 -38.56 -9.93 -7.03
N GLU A 369 -39.45 -9.76 -6.05
CA GLU A 369 -39.25 -8.72 -5.05
C GLU A 369 -37.78 -8.82 -4.63
N PRO A 370 -36.97 -7.75 -4.78
CA PRO A 370 -35.68 -7.73 -4.15
C PRO A 370 -35.99 -7.93 -2.68
N PRO A 371 -35.54 -9.04 -2.09
CA PRO A 371 -36.10 -9.38 -0.82
C PRO A 371 -35.67 -8.31 0.19
N ALA A 372 -36.43 -8.16 1.28
CA ALA A 372 -36.21 -7.12 2.30
C ALA A 372 -34.72 -6.92 2.60
N ALA A 373 -34.30 -5.72 3.03
CA ALA A 373 -32.89 -5.34 3.30
C ALA A 373 -32.08 -6.34 4.18
N ASN A 374 -32.77 -7.32 4.76
CA ASN A 374 -32.28 -8.38 5.63
C ASN A 374 -32.10 -9.74 4.89
N HIS A 375 -32.25 -9.78 3.55
CA HIS A 375 -32.22 -11.03 2.81
C HIS A 375 -30.82 -11.46 2.41
N TRP A 376 -30.58 -12.76 2.56
CA TRP A 376 -29.28 -13.41 2.45
C TRP A 376 -28.58 -13.18 1.10
N SER A 377 -29.32 -12.92 0.01
CA SER A 377 -28.76 -12.69 -1.34
C SER A 377 -28.16 -11.29 -1.57
N ARG A 378 -28.42 -10.30 -0.69
CA ARG A 378 -27.84 -8.93 -0.77
C ARG A 378 -26.63 -8.71 0.14
N LEU A 379 -26.15 -9.78 0.78
CA LEU A 379 -24.97 -9.75 1.65
C LEU A 379 -23.67 -10.11 0.93
N SER A 380 -23.59 -9.98 -0.40
CA SER A 380 -22.33 -9.86 -1.12
C SER A 380 -21.74 -8.46 -0.85
N ARG A 381 -21.26 -8.28 0.38
CA ARG A 381 -20.45 -7.14 0.79
C ARG A 381 -19.13 -7.18 0.00
N PRO A 382 -18.54 -6.04 -0.41
CA PRO A 382 -17.11 -6.03 -0.73
C PRO A 382 -16.34 -6.60 0.47
N ALA A 383 -15.18 -7.22 0.20
CA ALA A 383 -14.27 -7.87 1.16
C ALA A 383 -14.55 -7.50 2.63
N THR A 384 -15.00 -8.49 3.39
CA THR A 384 -15.47 -8.45 4.78
C THR A 384 -15.03 -7.19 5.55
N PRO A 385 -15.95 -6.35 6.07
CA PRO A 385 -15.59 -5.19 6.89
C PRO A 385 -14.71 -5.66 8.06
N GLY A 386 -13.42 -5.35 7.95
CA GLY A 386 -12.36 -5.60 8.92
C GLY A 386 -11.60 -6.94 8.83
N GLY A 387 -11.55 -7.58 7.67
CA GLY A 387 -10.53 -8.62 7.37
C GLY A 387 -10.72 -9.96 8.10
N ALA A 388 -9.71 -10.84 8.02
CA ALA A 388 -9.71 -12.15 8.67
C ALA A 388 -9.71 -12.04 10.21
N THR A 389 -10.49 -12.87 10.88
CA THR A 389 -10.50 -12.97 12.35
C THR A 389 -9.47 -13.99 12.83
N SER A 390 -8.94 -13.76 14.03
CA SER A 390 -8.03 -14.69 14.68
C SER A 390 -8.78 -15.80 15.42
N GLY A 391 -8.16 -16.98 15.47
CA GLY A 391 -8.51 -18.03 16.43
C GLY A 391 -7.55 -18.06 17.62
N ASN A 392 -7.71 -19.05 18.50
CA ASN A 392 -6.91 -19.21 19.71
C ASN A 392 -5.41 -19.34 19.46
N TYR A 393 -5.02 -19.76 18.25
CA TYR A 393 -3.63 -19.92 17.84
C TYR A 393 -2.94 -18.62 17.41
N GLY A 394 -3.70 -17.51 17.26
CA GLY A 394 -3.23 -16.19 16.86
C GLY A 394 -3.24 -15.94 15.34
N GLY A 395 -3.15 -17.00 14.53
CA GLY A 395 -3.35 -16.93 13.08
C GLY A 395 -4.82 -16.75 12.70
N ALA A 396 -5.10 -16.47 11.42
CA ALA A 396 -6.46 -16.43 10.91
C ALA A 396 -7.12 -17.81 10.99
N GLY A 397 -8.33 -17.88 11.55
CA GLY A 397 -8.98 -19.17 11.86
C GLY A 397 -10.34 -19.02 12.55
N LEU A 398 -10.94 -20.14 12.94
CA LEU A 398 -12.18 -20.21 13.71
C LEU A 398 -11.90 -20.00 15.20
N VAL A 399 -12.25 -20.94 16.07
CA VAL A 399 -11.99 -20.90 17.52
C VAL A 399 -10.69 -21.64 17.80
N GLN A 400 -10.67 -22.97 17.70
CA GLN A 400 -9.46 -23.81 17.72
C GLN A 400 -9.02 -24.20 16.30
N MET A 401 -9.98 -24.39 15.40
CA MET A 401 -9.74 -24.94 14.06
C MET A 401 -9.33 -23.85 13.05
N PRO A 402 -8.50 -24.18 12.06
CA PRO A 402 -8.10 -23.24 11.03
C PRO A 402 -9.23 -23.01 10.01
N ASN A 403 -9.15 -21.90 9.29
CA ASN A 403 -9.91 -21.65 8.08
C ASN A 403 -8.94 -21.38 6.91
N ALA A 404 -9.47 -21.29 5.70
CA ALA A 404 -8.66 -20.98 4.53
C ALA A 404 -8.43 -19.47 4.34
N ARG A 405 -8.87 -18.59 5.26
CA ARG A 405 -8.83 -17.12 5.10
C ARG A 405 -7.48 -16.51 5.46
N PHE A 406 -7.15 -15.40 4.81
CA PHE A 406 -5.89 -14.66 4.98
C PHE A 406 -6.17 -13.18 5.25
N GLY A 407 -5.22 -12.51 5.90
CA GLY A 407 -5.23 -11.06 6.08
C GLY A 407 -4.73 -10.33 4.83
N GLU A 408 -4.67 -9.01 4.91
CA GLU A 408 -3.98 -8.20 3.91
C GLU A 408 -2.46 -8.38 4.02
N GLU A 409 -1.74 -8.29 2.91
CA GLU A 409 -0.29 -8.36 2.93
C GLU A 409 0.30 -7.29 3.86
N GLY A 410 1.28 -7.69 4.69
CA GLY A 410 1.88 -6.83 5.69
C GLY A 410 1.08 -6.74 6.99
N GLU A 411 -0.10 -7.36 7.09
CA GLU A 411 -0.87 -7.37 8.33
C GLU A 411 -0.12 -8.14 9.44
N VAL A 412 0.09 -7.47 10.57
CA VAL A 412 0.66 -8.03 11.79
C VAL A 412 -0.42 -8.09 12.86
N ARG A 413 -0.53 -9.24 13.53
CA ARG A 413 -1.37 -9.41 14.72
C ARG A 413 -0.54 -9.88 15.90
N ILE A 414 -0.68 -9.21 17.03
CA ILE A 414 -0.13 -9.65 18.32
C ILE A 414 -1.30 -10.06 19.20
N SER A 415 -1.37 -11.33 19.60
CA SER A 415 -2.52 -11.88 20.31
C SER A 415 -2.15 -12.58 21.61
N TYR A 416 -3.05 -12.46 22.58
CA TYR A 416 -3.06 -13.25 23.81
C TYR A 416 -4.38 -14.01 23.92
N THR A 417 -4.31 -15.29 24.27
CA THR A 417 -5.48 -16.14 24.51
C THR A 417 -5.28 -16.98 25.76
N ASP A 418 -6.28 -17.01 26.63
CA ASP A 418 -6.36 -17.89 27.80
C ASP A 418 -7.43 -18.97 27.55
N MET A 419 -6.99 -20.22 27.58
CA MET A 419 -7.83 -21.41 27.36
C MET A 419 -7.85 -22.32 28.60
N ASN A 420 -7.70 -21.74 29.80
CA ASN A 420 -7.54 -22.43 31.09
C ASN A 420 -6.21 -23.21 31.22
N GLU A 421 -6.04 -24.32 30.51
CA GLU A 421 -4.83 -25.15 30.55
C GLU A 421 -3.69 -24.58 29.71
N TYR A 422 -4.00 -23.65 28.80
CA TYR A 422 -3.04 -23.04 27.89
C TYR A 422 -3.17 -21.53 27.87
N LYS A 423 -2.05 -20.84 28.08
CA LYS A 423 -1.94 -19.39 27.88
C LYS A 423 -1.04 -19.13 26.69
N ARG A 424 -1.60 -18.64 25.60
CA ARG A 424 -0.90 -18.48 24.33
C ARG A 424 -0.63 -17.02 24.02
N TYR A 425 0.63 -16.74 23.68
CA TYR A 425 1.10 -15.47 23.15
C TYR A 425 1.53 -15.74 21.71
N ALA A 426 1.00 -15.02 20.74
CA ALA A 426 1.32 -15.24 19.34
C ALA A 426 1.51 -13.93 18.59
N VAL A 427 2.42 -13.96 17.62
CA VAL A 427 2.65 -12.90 16.64
C VAL A 427 2.46 -13.50 15.26
N SER A 428 1.44 -13.06 14.55
CA SER A 428 1.12 -13.49 13.18
C SER A 428 1.48 -12.38 12.21
N LEU A 429 2.11 -12.74 11.09
CA LEU A 429 2.43 -11.85 9.99
C LEU A 429 1.90 -12.46 8.69
N GLN A 430 1.10 -11.69 7.96
CA GLN A 430 0.76 -11.98 6.57
C GLN A 430 1.95 -11.56 5.69
N VAL A 431 2.88 -12.49 5.48
CA VAL A 431 4.17 -12.24 4.81
C VAL A 431 3.96 -11.91 3.33
N LEU A 432 3.08 -12.68 2.68
CA LEU A 432 2.62 -12.52 1.30
C LEU A 432 1.10 -12.66 1.32
N ASP A 433 0.39 -12.20 0.30
CA ASP A 433 -1.06 -12.40 0.14
C ASP A 433 -1.50 -13.88 0.18
N TRP A 434 -0.58 -14.82 -0.05
CA TRP A 434 -0.80 -16.27 0.05
C TRP A 434 -0.03 -16.97 1.19
N VAL A 435 0.75 -16.25 2.03
CA VAL A 435 1.52 -16.84 3.15
C VAL A 435 1.28 -16.10 4.46
N GLU A 436 0.77 -16.82 5.46
CA GLU A 436 0.70 -16.38 6.86
C GLU A 436 1.69 -17.19 7.71
N ALA A 437 2.51 -16.49 8.51
CA ALA A 437 3.45 -17.10 9.45
C ALA A 437 3.13 -16.63 10.87
N THR A 438 3.13 -17.55 11.83
CA THR A 438 2.83 -17.23 13.24
C THR A 438 3.89 -17.81 14.16
N GLY A 439 4.56 -16.96 14.93
CA GLY A 439 5.44 -17.37 16.02
C GLY A 439 4.69 -17.30 17.35
N PHE A 440 4.89 -18.28 18.24
CA PHE A 440 4.14 -18.32 19.50
C PHE A 440 4.92 -18.86 20.70
N TYR A 441 4.46 -18.48 21.89
CA TYR A 441 4.76 -19.12 23.17
C TYR A 441 3.46 -19.63 23.79
N VAL A 442 3.47 -20.87 24.29
CA VAL A 442 2.40 -21.43 25.10
C VAL A 442 2.92 -21.70 26.49
N ARG A 443 2.26 -21.15 27.51
CA ARG A 443 2.51 -21.50 28.91
C ARG A 443 1.45 -22.48 29.37
N VAL A 444 1.88 -23.49 30.14
CA VAL A 444 1.05 -24.61 30.60
C VAL A 444 0.98 -24.55 32.13
N PRO A 445 -0.04 -23.91 32.73
CA PRO A 445 -0.09 -23.66 34.16
C PRO A 445 -0.12 -24.92 35.03
N SER A 446 -0.56 -26.06 34.49
CA SER A 446 -0.59 -27.35 35.18
C SER A 446 0.80 -27.99 35.39
N ARG A 447 1.86 -27.42 34.81
CA ARG A 447 3.21 -28.00 34.82
C ARG A 447 4.27 -26.98 35.21
N LEU A 448 5.25 -27.41 36.01
CA LEU A 448 6.48 -26.65 36.22
C LEU A 448 7.44 -26.87 35.05
N TYR A 449 8.30 -25.88 34.78
CA TYR A 449 9.32 -25.98 33.74
C TYR A 449 10.31 -27.11 34.04
N SER A 450 10.77 -27.20 35.29
CA SER A 450 11.55 -28.31 35.82
C SER A 450 11.09 -28.65 37.24
N ASN A 451 11.28 -29.91 37.63
CA ASN A 451 11.03 -30.37 39.00
C ASN A 451 12.14 -29.96 39.98
N SER A 452 13.21 -29.32 39.50
CA SER A 452 14.31 -28.82 40.33
C SER A 452 14.06 -27.36 40.73
N PRO A 453 13.72 -27.07 42.00
CA PRO A 453 13.47 -25.69 42.44
C PRO A 453 14.70 -24.79 42.33
N GLY A 454 15.90 -25.35 42.47
CA GLY A 454 17.16 -24.62 42.31
C GLY A 454 17.47 -24.22 40.87
N PHE A 455 16.83 -24.86 39.89
CA PHE A 455 17.01 -24.56 38.46
C PHE A 455 15.93 -23.61 37.95
N SER A 456 14.63 -23.95 38.09
CA SER A 456 13.53 -23.18 37.52
C SER A 456 12.60 -22.51 38.53
N GLY A 457 12.82 -22.69 39.83
CA GLY A 457 11.89 -22.24 40.88
C GLY A 457 10.45 -22.69 40.60
N ASN A 458 9.51 -21.75 40.68
CA ASN A 458 8.09 -21.96 40.39
C ASN A 458 7.70 -21.54 38.96
N ASN A 459 8.67 -21.43 38.03
CA ASN A 459 8.36 -21.07 36.66
C ASN A 459 7.56 -22.19 35.99
N ILE A 460 6.44 -21.83 35.36
CA ILE A 460 5.57 -22.79 34.68
C ILE A 460 6.16 -23.19 33.34
N TYR A 461 5.85 -24.42 32.92
CA TYR A 461 6.31 -24.97 31.66
C TYR A 461 5.91 -24.06 30.49
N THR A 462 6.88 -23.78 29.64
CA THR A 462 6.72 -22.92 28.47
C THR A 462 7.24 -23.64 27.26
N ASP A 463 6.42 -23.70 26.23
CA ASP A 463 6.78 -24.21 24.93
C ASP A 463 6.70 -23.10 23.88
N LYS A 464 7.38 -23.29 22.76
CA LYS A 464 7.51 -22.31 21.67
C LYS A 464 7.44 -23.02 20.33
N GLY A 465 6.89 -22.36 19.33
CA GLY A 465 6.79 -22.95 18.00
C GLY A 465 6.46 -21.94 16.92
N PHE A 466 6.34 -22.47 15.71
CA PHE A 466 5.99 -21.72 14.51
C PHE A 466 4.92 -22.43 13.71
N ASP A 467 3.94 -21.66 13.27
CA ASP A 467 2.91 -22.11 12.35
C ASP A 467 3.13 -21.42 10.99
N LEU A 468 2.87 -22.17 9.92
CA LEU A 468 2.90 -21.69 8.54
C LEU A 468 1.59 -22.08 7.85
N LYS A 469 0.95 -21.14 7.17
CA LYS A 469 -0.28 -21.36 6.41
C LYS A 469 -0.11 -20.77 5.01
N MET A 470 -0.41 -21.58 3.99
CA MET A 470 -0.24 -21.23 2.58
C MET A 470 -1.56 -21.38 1.84
N ARG A 471 -1.95 -20.35 1.08
CA ARG A 471 -3.10 -20.39 0.19
C ARG A 471 -2.72 -21.14 -1.07
N LEU A 472 -3.46 -22.19 -1.40
CA LEU A 472 -3.27 -22.98 -2.62
C LEU A 472 -4.15 -22.48 -3.75
N TRP A 473 -5.40 -22.11 -3.43
CA TRP A 473 -6.38 -21.61 -4.41
C TRP A 473 -7.21 -20.48 -3.81
N GLU A 474 -7.52 -19.47 -4.62
CA GLU A 474 -8.46 -18.40 -4.27
C GLU A 474 -9.89 -18.84 -4.44
N GLU A 475 -10.78 -18.26 -3.64
CA GLU A 475 -12.21 -18.44 -3.84
C GLU A 475 -12.64 -17.81 -5.16
N THR A 476 -13.41 -18.57 -5.95
CA THR A 476 -14.11 -18.08 -7.13
C THR A 476 -15.60 -18.21 -6.93
N ALA A 477 -16.43 -17.93 -7.93
CA ALA A 477 -17.87 -18.19 -7.85
C ALA A 477 -18.18 -19.67 -7.54
N TYR A 478 -17.44 -20.62 -8.13
CA TYR A 478 -17.72 -22.05 -8.05
C TYR A 478 -16.77 -22.83 -7.14
N PHE A 479 -15.54 -22.36 -6.97
CA PHE A 479 -14.51 -23.06 -6.21
C PHE A 479 -14.27 -22.38 -4.85
N PRO A 480 -14.11 -23.13 -3.74
CA PRO A 480 -13.76 -22.56 -2.45
C PRO A 480 -12.28 -22.13 -2.42
N GLN A 481 -11.95 -21.20 -1.52
CA GLN A 481 -10.56 -20.92 -1.18
C GLN A 481 -9.97 -22.12 -0.45
N VAL A 482 -8.75 -22.52 -0.78
CA VAL A 482 -8.09 -23.69 -0.17
C VAL A 482 -6.76 -23.27 0.42
N ALA A 483 -6.49 -23.74 1.64
CA ALA A 483 -5.24 -23.52 2.33
C ALA A 483 -4.69 -24.82 2.91
N LEU A 484 -3.37 -24.91 2.92
CA LEU A 484 -2.60 -25.92 3.63
C LEU A 484 -1.88 -25.24 4.79
N GLY A 485 -1.83 -25.89 5.95
CA GLY A 485 -1.03 -25.38 7.05
C GLY A 485 -0.33 -26.46 7.85
N ILE A 486 0.77 -26.04 8.45
CA ILE A 486 1.64 -26.84 9.32
C ILE A 486 1.80 -26.04 10.60
N LYS A 487 1.41 -26.62 11.73
CA LYS A 487 1.57 -26.05 13.06
C LYS A 487 2.77 -26.67 13.76
N ASP A 488 3.43 -25.86 14.58
CA ASP A 488 4.60 -26.24 15.37
C ASP A 488 5.76 -26.86 14.55
N ILE A 489 6.07 -26.27 13.38
CA ILE A 489 7.09 -26.78 12.43
C ILE A 489 8.51 -26.73 13.00
N GLY A 490 8.79 -25.76 13.88
CA GLY A 490 10.12 -25.45 14.40
C GLY A 490 10.23 -25.45 15.92
N GLY A 491 9.26 -26.03 16.63
CA GLY A 491 9.23 -26.11 18.09
C GLY A 491 9.59 -27.48 18.64
N THR A 492 9.00 -27.83 19.79
CA THR A 492 9.22 -29.14 20.41
C THR A 492 8.34 -30.22 19.82
N GLY A 493 7.34 -29.87 19.00
CA GLY A 493 6.41 -30.79 18.33
C GLY A 493 5.24 -31.24 19.21
N LEU A 494 5.11 -30.69 20.43
CA LEU A 494 3.98 -30.94 21.34
C LEU A 494 2.63 -30.48 20.77
N PHE A 495 2.64 -29.48 19.89
CA PHE A 495 1.44 -28.95 19.26
C PHE A 495 1.43 -29.19 17.75
N ALA A 496 2.24 -30.14 17.26
CA ALA A 496 2.37 -30.44 15.84
C ALA A 496 1.05 -30.94 15.23
N ALA A 497 0.65 -30.30 14.15
CA ALA A 497 -0.51 -30.68 13.35
C ALA A 497 -0.34 -30.19 11.92
N GLU A 498 -0.83 -30.98 10.96
CA GLU A 498 -0.89 -30.60 9.56
C GLU A 498 -2.35 -30.61 9.11
N TYR A 499 -2.75 -29.70 8.23
CA TYR A 499 -4.14 -29.63 7.79
C TYR A 499 -4.29 -29.12 6.35
N LEU A 500 -5.41 -29.52 5.75
CA LEU A 500 -5.95 -28.95 4.52
C LEU A 500 -7.36 -28.44 4.81
N VAL A 501 -7.67 -27.22 4.41
CA VAL A 501 -8.97 -26.60 4.68
C VAL A 501 -9.48 -25.84 3.46
N ALA A 502 -10.78 -25.95 3.21
CA ALA A 502 -11.50 -25.19 2.20
C ALA A 502 -12.50 -24.25 2.88
N SER A 503 -12.54 -22.99 2.47
CA SER A 503 -13.52 -21.99 2.93
C SER A 503 -14.32 -21.40 1.78
N LYS A 504 -15.62 -21.20 2.00
CA LYS A 504 -16.56 -20.65 1.03
C LYS A 504 -17.46 -19.63 1.70
N GLN A 505 -17.48 -18.42 1.16
CA GLN A 505 -18.35 -17.37 1.65
C GLN A 505 -19.67 -17.39 0.90
N TYR A 506 -20.76 -17.33 1.65
CA TYR A 506 -22.11 -17.25 1.12
C TYR A 506 -22.93 -16.25 1.96
N GLY A 507 -23.08 -15.04 1.42
CA GLY A 507 -23.70 -13.92 2.14
C GLY A 507 -22.93 -13.58 3.43
N PRO A 508 -23.60 -13.52 4.61
CA PRO A 508 -22.95 -13.21 5.87
C PRO A 508 -22.23 -14.41 6.51
N PHE A 509 -22.31 -15.60 5.89
CA PHE A 509 -21.73 -16.82 6.42
C PHE A 509 -20.45 -17.17 5.66
N ASP A 510 -19.44 -17.61 6.38
CA ASP A 510 -18.22 -18.17 5.84
C ASP A 510 -18.05 -19.59 6.38
N PHE A 511 -18.25 -20.57 5.51
CA PHE A 511 -18.20 -21.99 5.83
C PHE A 511 -16.79 -22.50 5.63
N SER A 512 -16.28 -23.27 6.57
CA SER A 512 -14.98 -23.94 6.47
C SER A 512 -15.14 -25.43 6.74
N VAL A 513 -14.50 -26.26 5.91
CA VAL A 513 -14.39 -27.70 6.10
C VAL A 513 -12.96 -28.12 5.82
N GLY A 514 -12.40 -28.97 6.66
CA GLY A 514 -11.03 -29.42 6.50
C GLY A 514 -10.76 -30.75 7.16
N ALA A 515 -9.55 -31.23 6.93
CA ALA A 515 -9.03 -32.44 7.52
C ALA A 515 -7.68 -32.13 8.19
N GLY A 516 -7.50 -32.64 9.41
CA GLY A 516 -6.31 -32.43 10.21
C GLY A 516 -5.64 -33.77 10.58
N PHE A 517 -4.32 -33.70 10.70
CA PHE A 517 -3.42 -34.78 11.15
C PHE A 517 -2.73 -34.35 12.45
N GLY A 518 -2.06 -35.30 13.12
CA GLY A 518 -1.36 -35.04 14.38
C GLY A 518 -2.35 -34.60 15.47
N ARG A 519 -2.06 -33.51 16.19
CA ARG A 519 -2.93 -33.01 17.27
C ARG A 519 -4.36 -32.67 16.82
N MET A 520 -4.55 -32.29 15.54
CA MET A 520 -5.89 -32.01 15.00
C MET A 520 -6.63 -33.27 14.53
N GLY A 521 -5.95 -34.41 14.45
CA GLY A 521 -6.47 -35.67 13.91
C GLY A 521 -6.91 -36.68 14.96
N THR A 522 -6.84 -36.35 16.26
CA THR A 522 -6.95 -37.32 17.36
C THR A 522 -8.32 -37.97 17.52
N ARG A 523 -9.39 -37.35 16.99
CA ARG A 523 -10.72 -38.01 16.91
C ARG A 523 -10.78 -39.20 15.96
N ASP A 524 -9.80 -39.34 15.07
CA ASP A 524 -9.60 -40.51 14.21
C ASP A 524 -10.87 -40.93 13.45
N HIS A 525 -11.41 -40.01 12.65
CA HIS A 525 -12.63 -40.29 11.88
C HIS A 525 -12.37 -41.21 10.68
N PHE A 526 -11.15 -41.16 10.10
CA PHE A 526 -10.79 -41.86 8.87
C PHE A 526 -9.31 -42.27 8.89
N ASP A 527 -9.04 -43.45 8.30
CA ASP A 527 -7.69 -43.80 7.87
C ASP A 527 -7.21 -42.80 6.82
N SER A 528 -5.93 -42.41 6.88
CA SER A 528 -5.32 -41.53 5.89
C SER A 528 -5.50 -42.12 4.48
N PRO A 529 -6.00 -41.39 3.48
CA PRO A 529 -6.15 -41.94 2.12
C PRO A 529 -4.81 -42.38 1.52
N PHE A 530 -3.70 -41.83 2.03
CA PHE A 530 -2.33 -42.20 1.66
C PHE A 530 -1.89 -43.57 2.22
N CYS A 531 -2.60 -44.12 3.22
CA CYS A 531 -2.41 -45.48 3.70
C CYS A 531 -2.53 -46.52 2.60
N SER A 532 -3.51 -46.34 1.71
CA SER A 532 -3.75 -47.27 0.60
C SER A 532 -2.65 -47.23 -0.48
N LEU A 533 -1.83 -46.18 -0.48
CA LEU A 533 -0.75 -45.98 -1.44
C LEU A 533 0.61 -46.44 -0.87
N VAL A 534 0.88 -46.17 0.41
CA VAL A 534 2.13 -46.54 1.10
C VAL A 534 1.85 -46.81 2.59
N ASP A 535 2.08 -48.03 3.06
CA ASP A 535 1.81 -48.46 4.44
C ASP A 535 2.48 -47.58 5.51
N SER A 536 3.66 -47.01 5.21
CA SER A 536 4.40 -46.14 6.13
C SER A 536 3.73 -44.78 6.40
N MET A 537 2.65 -44.45 5.69
CA MET A 537 1.84 -43.24 5.91
C MET A 537 0.75 -43.45 6.98
N CYS A 538 0.46 -44.69 7.36
CA CYS A 538 -0.57 -45.00 8.36
C CYS A 538 -0.15 -44.73 9.79
N ASP A 539 1.14 -44.87 10.08
CA ASP A 539 1.66 -44.69 11.41
C ASP A 539 2.44 -43.38 11.49
N ARG A 540 2.04 -42.49 12.40
CA ARG A 540 2.85 -41.32 12.74
C ARG A 540 3.99 -41.77 13.66
N PRO A 541 5.27 -41.56 13.29
CA PRO A 541 6.39 -41.87 14.17
C PRO A 541 6.22 -41.17 15.53
N THR A 542 6.35 -41.93 16.62
CA THR A 542 6.23 -41.38 17.98
C THR A 542 7.60 -40.90 18.48
N GLY A 543 7.67 -39.64 18.96
CA GLY A 543 8.90 -39.04 19.50
C GLY A 543 9.38 -37.85 18.67
N PHE A 544 10.55 -37.31 19.01
CA PHE A 544 11.23 -36.26 18.25
C PHE A 544 12.58 -36.77 17.77
N SER A 545 12.98 -36.35 16.58
CA SER A 545 14.28 -36.73 16.04
C SER A 545 15.40 -35.98 16.79
N GLY A 546 16.38 -36.73 17.32
CA GLY A 546 17.50 -36.16 18.09
C GLY A 546 17.08 -35.62 19.47
N ARG A 547 17.53 -34.39 19.81
CA ARG A 547 17.24 -33.72 21.09
C ARG A 547 16.16 -32.62 20.98
N GLY A 548 15.33 -32.66 19.94
CA GLY A 548 14.33 -31.63 19.62
C GLY A 548 14.86 -30.51 18.70
N GLY A 549 13.95 -29.81 18.00
CA GLY A 549 14.23 -28.66 17.14
C GLY A 549 14.65 -28.96 15.69
N LYS A 550 14.61 -30.22 15.25
CA LYS A 550 14.66 -30.61 13.83
C LYS A 550 13.29 -30.43 13.17
N PHE A 551 13.26 -30.27 11.85
CA PHE A 551 12.03 -30.36 11.10
C PHE A 551 11.57 -31.82 11.06
N GLU A 552 10.41 -32.13 11.64
CA GLU A 552 9.86 -33.48 11.70
C GLU A 552 9.10 -33.86 10.40
N TYR A 553 9.75 -33.65 9.24
CA TYR A 553 9.12 -33.86 7.92
C TYR A 553 8.68 -35.31 7.70
N ASP A 554 9.34 -36.28 8.33
CA ASP A 554 8.97 -37.70 8.29
C ASP A 554 7.62 -37.99 8.96
N SER A 555 7.10 -37.06 9.77
CA SER A 555 5.81 -37.20 10.46
C SER A 555 4.67 -36.48 9.76
N TRP A 556 4.94 -35.60 8.79
CA TRP A 556 3.91 -34.73 8.19
C TRP A 556 2.89 -35.54 7.38
N PHE A 557 1.60 -35.22 7.58
CA PHE A 557 0.47 -35.87 6.89
C PHE A 557 0.42 -37.41 7.07
N ARG A 558 0.92 -37.89 8.21
CA ARG A 558 0.87 -39.30 8.62
C ARG A 558 0.04 -39.50 9.87
N GLY A 559 -0.48 -40.72 10.01
CA GLY A 559 -1.31 -41.12 11.15
C GLY A 559 -2.81 -40.86 10.94
N PRO A 560 -3.59 -41.09 12.01
CA PRO A 560 -5.02 -40.77 12.09
C PRO A 560 -5.38 -39.38 11.57
N MET A 561 -6.49 -39.30 10.83
CA MET A 561 -7.03 -38.06 10.29
C MET A 561 -8.42 -37.79 10.85
N ALA A 562 -8.69 -36.53 11.22
CA ALA A 562 -10.02 -36.10 11.63
C ALA A 562 -10.53 -34.96 10.75
N LEU A 563 -11.80 -35.05 10.36
CA LEU A 563 -12.52 -33.91 9.79
C LEU A 563 -12.84 -32.88 10.88
N PHE A 564 -12.73 -31.62 10.50
CA PHE A 564 -13.23 -30.48 11.24
C PHE A 564 -14.05 -29.59 10.31
N ALA A 565 -14.98 -28.84 10.90
CA ALA A 565 -15.83 -27.92 10.14
C ALA A 565 -16.23 -26.73 11.01
N GLY A 566 -16.65 -25.64 10.39
CA GLY A 566 -17.24 -24.54 11.12
C GLY A 566 -17.83 -23.47 10.23
N VAL A 567 -18.51 -22.54 10.87
CA VAL A 567 -19.14 -21.39 10.23
C VAL A 567 -18.81 -20.14 11.03
N GLU A 568 -18.32 -19.12 10.34
CA GLU A 568 -18.29 -17.76 10.85
C GLU A 568 -19.51 -17.00 10.31
N TYR A 569 -20.23 -16.32 11.19
CA TYR A 569 -21.37 -15.49 10.86
C TYR A 569 -21.06 -14.02 11.19
N GLN A 570 -21.01 -13.20 10.15
CA GLN A 570 -20.97 -11.75 10.29
C GLN A 570 -22.35 -11.25 10.69
N THR A 571 -22.49 -10.78 11.93
CA THR A 571 -23.76 -10.26 12.40
C THR A 571 -24.09 -8.92 11.73
N PRO A 572 -25.37 -8.49 11.71
CA PRO A 572 -25.75 -7.16 11.24
C PRO A 572 -25.03 -6.03 11.99
N TRP A 573 -24.61 -6.27 13.25
CA TRP A 573 -23.72 -5.38 13.97
C TRP A 573 -22.29 -5.60 13.47
N ALA A 574 -21.85 -4.75 12.54
CA ALA A 574 -20.57 -4.89 11.83
C ALA A 574 -19.35 -5.26 12.71
N PRO A 575 -19.19 -4.74 13.93
CA PRO A 575 -18.07 -5.09 14.81
C PRO A 575 -18.10 -6.52 15.39
N LEU A 576 -19.23 -7.24 15.36
CA LEU A 576 -19.37 -8.53 16.01
C LEU A 576 -19.49 -9.68 15.00
N ARG A 577 -18.68 -10.72 15.19
CA ARG A 577 -18.78 -12.00 14.48
C ARG A 577 -18.97 -13.15 15.46
N VAL A 578 -19.75 -14.13 15.05
CA VAL A 578 -20.02 -15.36 15.80
C VAL A 578 -19.38 -16.53 15.05
N LYS A 579 -18.72 -17.42 15.78
CA LYS A 579 -18.07 -18.61 15.24
C LYS A 579 -18.66 -19.83 15.90
N VAL A 580 -18.96 -20.85 15.10
CA VAL A 580 -19.30 -22.19 15.59
C VAL A 580 -18.42 -23.17 14.85
N GLU A 581 -17.77 -24.07 15.57
CA GLU A 581 -16.91 -25.10 14.97
C GLU A 581 -17.16 -26.47 15.59
N TYR A 582 -16.85 -27.49 14.81
CA TYR A 582 -16.68 -28.87 15.21
C TYR A 582 -15.17 -29.17 15.22
N ASP A 583 -14.65 -29.45 16.41
CA ASP A 583 -13.23 -29.65 16.67
C ASP A 583 -12.78 -31.08 16.32
N GLY A 584 -11.74 -31.20 15.49
CA GLY A 584 -11.12 -32.48 15.13
C GLY A 584 -10.27 -33.10 16.26
N ASN A 585 -9.93 -32.33 17.29
CA ASN A 585 -9.17 -32.78 18.44
C ASN A 585 -10.09 -33.32 19.55
N ASP A 586 -9.79 -34.51 20.06
CA ASP A 586 -10.46 -35.09 21.23
C ASP A 586 -9.70 -34.82 22.55
N TYR A 587 -8.55 -34.15 22.49
CA TYR A 587 -7.70 -33.81 23.64
C TYR A 587 -7.18 -35.03 24.43
N SER A 588 -7.15 -36.21 23.81
CA SER A 588 -6.62 -37.45 24.42
C SER A 588 -5.09 -37.41 24.64
N ASN A 589 -4.37 -36.62 23.84
CA ASN A 589 -2.91 -36.50 23.88
C ASN A 589 -2.48 -35.04 24.01
N GLU A 590 -2.62 -34.47 25.21
CA GLU A 590 -2.38 -33.05 25.49
C GLU A 590 -1.12 -32.80 26.33
N ALA A 591 -0.39 -31.74 25.96
CA ALA A 591 0.82 -31.31 26.65
C ALA A 591 0.56 -30.88 28.11
N ALA A 592 -0.67 -30.50 28.46
CA ALA A 592 -1.06 -30.13 29.82
C ALA A 592 -1.01 -31.30 30.83
N ARG A 593 -1.06 -32.56 30.37
CA ARG A 593 -1.06 -33.78 31.21
C ARG A 593 -2.13 -33.76 32.31
N VAL A 594 -3.29 -33.21 31.99
CA VAL A 594 -4.51 -33.23 32.82
C VAL A 594 -5.65 -33.79 31.98
N ASP A 595 -6.72 -34.24 32.62
CA ASP A 595 -7.90 -34.69 31.90
C ASP A 595 -8.59 -33.49 31.22
N MET A 596 -8.65 -33.53 29.89
CA MET A 596 -9.25 -32.50 29.04
C MET A 596 -10.35 -33.10 28.14
N THR A 597 -10.90 -34.26 28.52
CA THR A 597 -11.88 -34.99 27.71
C THR A 597 -13.10 -34.11 27.41
N PRO A 598 -13.40 -33.79 26.13
CA PRO A 598 -14.46 -32.86 25.79
C PRO A 598 -15.85 -33.48 26.00
N ARG A 599 -16.75 -32.72 26.63
CA ARG A 599 -18.18 -33.08 26.74
C ARG A 599 -18.93 -32.92 25.43
N THR A 600 -18.45 -32.02 24.57
CA THR A 600 -18.94 -31.82 23.20
C THR A 600 -17.78 -31.46 22.29
N PRO A 601 -17.77 -31.92 21.02
CA PRO A 601 -16.84 -31.46 19.99
C PRO A 601 -17.14 -30.05 19.49
N ILE A 602 -18.25 -29.44 19.92
CA ILE A 602 -18.70 -28.15 19.39
C ILE A 602 -18.16 -27.01 20.24
N ASN A 603 -17.42 -26.10 19.62
CA ASN A 603 -16.96 -24.86 20.24
C ASN A 603 -17.71 -23.66 19.66
N VAL A 604 -17.99 -22.66 20.50
CA VAL A 604 -18.66 -21.41 20.10
C VAL A 604 -17.80 -20.23 20.50
N GLY A 605 -17.59 -19.30 19.58
CA GLY A 605 -16.75 -18.11 19.78
C GLY A 605 -17.42 -16.82 19.34
N LEU A 606 -17.01 -15.73 19.96
CA LEU A 606 -17.38 -14.36 19.63
C LEU A 606 -16.11 -13.56 19.38
N ASN A 607 -16.09 -12.81 18.28
CA ASN A 607 -15.03 -11.87 17.96
C ASN A 607 -15.63 -10.47 17.86
N TYR A 608 -15.17 -9.56 18.71
CA TYR A 608 -15.66 -8.19 18.80
C TYR A 608 -14.55 -7.19 18.46
N ARG A 609 -14.72 -6.48 17.35
CA ARG A 609 -13.81 -5.43 16.89
C ARG A 609 -14.09 -4.13 17.62
N VAL A 610 -13.27 -3.79 18.60
CA VAL A 610 -13.42 -2.54 19.35
C VAL A 610 -13.10 -1.34 18.46
N ASN A 611 -12.04 -1.46 17.67
CA ASN A 611 -11.62 -0.48 16.66
C ASN A 611 -10.71 -1.16 15.62
N HIS A 612 -10.13 -0.40 14.69
CA HIS A 612 -9.32 -0.97 13.61
C HIS A 612 -8.03 -1.67 14.06
N PHE A 613 -7.54 -1.42 15.28
CA PHE A 613 -6.29 -1.99 15.80
C PHE A 613 -6.49 -2.95 16.98
N PHE A 614 -7.71 -3.12 17.51
CA PHE A 614 -7.96 -3.89 18.72
C PHE A 614 -9.23 -4.75 18.61
N ASP A 615 -9.03 -6.07 18.69
CA ASP A 615 -10.08 -7.08 18.66
C ASP A 615 -10.12 -7.82 20.02
N LEU A 616 -11.32 -8.12 20.51
CA LEU A 616 -11.58 -8.96 21.68
C LEU A 616 -12.17 -10.31 21.26
N TYR A 617 -11.79 -11.35 21.98
CA TYR A 617 -12.26 -12.71 21.76
C TYR A 617 -12.84 -13.30 23.05
N ALA A 618 -13.95 -14.01 22.92
CA ALA A 618 -14.52 -14.84 23.98
C ALA A 618 -15.05 -16.14 23.38
N GLY A 619 -14.86 -17.26 24.06
CA GLY A 619 -15.31 -18.57 23.57
C GLY A 619 -15.80 -19.49 24.69
N TYR A 620 -16.55 -20.49 24.29
CA TYR A 620 -16.93 -21.63 25.10
C TYR A 620 -16.56 -22.91 24.35
N GLU A 621 -15.67 -23.69 24.96
CA GLU A 621 -14.94 -24.77 24.33
C GLU A 621 -15.08 -26.05 25.14
N ARG A 622 -15.02 -27.21 24.47
CA ARG A 622 -15.09 -28.56 25.05
C ARG A 622 -16.34 -28.87 25.90
N GLY A 623 -17.30 -27.95 25.96
CA GLY A 623 -18.51 -28.07 26.79
C GLY A 623 -18.32 -27.78 28.28
N ASP A 624 -17.19 -27.19 28.68
CA ASP A 624 -16.95 -26.81 30.08
C ASP A 624 -15.93 -25.66 30.26
N THR A 625 -15.28 -25.20 29.20
CA THR A 625 -14.19 -24.23 29.30
C THR A 625 -14.59 -22.90 28.69
N PHE A 626 -14.45 -21.82 29.46
CA PHE A 626 -14.54 -20.46 28.92
C PHE A 626 -13.16 -19.96 28.52
N THR A 627 -13.07 -19.35 27.34
CA THR A 627 -11.84 -18.80 26.80
C THR A 627 -12.00 -17.32 26.55
N PHE A 628 -10.91 -16.56 26.72
CA PHE A 628 -10.89 -15.15 26.42
C PHE A 628 -9.56 -14.77 25.78
N GLY A 629 -9.57 -13.73 24.97
CA GLY A 629 -8.35 -13.21 24.37
C GLY A 629 -8.52 -11.82 23.80
N PHE A 630 -7.41 -11.29 23.31
CA PHE A 630 -7.40 -10.05 22.54
C PHE A 630 -6.31 -10.11 21.48
N SER A 631 -6.45 -9.30 20.44
CA SER A 631 -5.39 -9.08 19.46
C SER A 631 -5.24 -7.62 19.09
N LEU A 632 -3.99 -7.18 18.99
CA LEU A 632 -3.59 -5.90 18.42
C LEU A 632 -3.24 -6.10 16.95
N ARG A 633 -3.70 -5.22 16.07
CA ARG A 633 -3.52 -5.31 14.61
C ARG A 633 -2.89 -4.03 14.05
N THR A 634 -2.02 -4.19 13.06
CA THR A 634 -1.48 -3.13 12.22
C THR A 634 -1.09 -3.69 10.85
N ASN A 635 -0.79 -2.84 9.87
CA ASN A 635 -0.31 -3.28 8.57
C ASN A 635 1.01 -2.57 8.20
N LEU A 636 2.07 -3.36 8.02
CA LEU A 636 3.43 -2.92 7.72
C LEU A 636 3.56 -2.18 6.38
N ASN A 637 2.65 -2.33 5.43
CA ASN A 637 2.65 -1.54 4.20
C ASN A 637 2.12 -0.11 4.43
N THR A 638 1.17 0.05 5.35
CA THR A 638 0.50 1.33 5.61
C THR A 638 1.11 2.15 6.75
N LEU A 639 2.08 1.58 7.48
CA LEU A 639 2.75 2.25 8.59
C LEU A 639 3.44 3.53 8.10
N SER A 640 2.95 4.67 8.57
CA SER A 640 3.51 5.97 8.25
C SER A 640 3.32 6.94 9.41
N GLN A 641 4.11 8.01 9.38
CA GLN A 641 4.00 9.10 10.34
C GLN A 641 4.10 10.43 9.62
N PRO A 642 3.24 11.42 9.95
CA PRO A 642 3.38 12.77 9.41
C PRO A 642 4.76 13.35 9.67
N LYS A 643 5.41 13.84 8.61
CA LYS A 643 6.77 14.41 8.68
C LYS A 643 6.72 15.92 8.81
N ILE A 644 7.51 16.46 9.75
CA ILE A 644 7.80 17.89 9.86
C ILE A 644 8.96 18.18 8.93
N MET A 645 8.63 18.71 7.75
CA MET A 645 9.59 19.06 6.72
C MET A 645 9.20 20.39 6.07
N ASN A 646 10.19 21.08 5.52
CA ASN A 646 9.92 22.22 4.66
C ASN A 646 9.25 21.72 3.38
N ALA A 647 8.35 22.54 2.83
CA ALA A 647 7.84 22.31 1.48
C ALA A 647 9.04 22.22 0.49
N PRO A 648 8.95 21.37 -0.55
CA PRO A 648 9.92 21.36 -1.62
C PRO A 648 10.14 22.78 -2.16
N VAL A 649 11.39 23.13 -2.46
CA VAL A 649 11.71 24.43 -3.07
C VAL A 649 10.99 24.51 -4.42
N GLN A 650 10.30 25.61 -4.68
CA GLN A 650 9.74 25.84 -6.01
C GLN A 650 10.83 26.48 -6.89
N PRO A 651 10.95 26.10 -8.17
CA PRO A 651 11.81 26.79 -9.11
C PRO A 651 11.46 28.28 -9.14
N GLN A 652 12.48 29.14 -9.20
CA GLN A 652 12.23 30.58 -9.40
C GLN A 652 11.91 30.84 -10.88
N PRO A 653 10.92 31.71 -11.19
CA PRO A 653 10.73 32.22 -12.55
C PRO A 653 12.03 32.85 -13.07
N ASP A 654 12.28 32.78 -14.38
CA ASP A 654 13.54 33.26 -14.99
C ASP A 654 13.89 34.71 -14.58
N ALA A 655 12.89 35.56 -14.40
CA ALA A 655 13.04 36.98 -14.01
C ALA A 655 13.45 37.21 -12.54
N GLU A 656 13.36 36.19 -11.67
CA GLU A 656 13.66 36.28 -10.23
C GLU A 656 14.92 35.52 -9.83
N ARG A 657 15.65 34.93 -10.79
CA ARG A 657 16.85 34.13 -10.48
C ARG A 657 17.94 34.95 -9.81
N THR A 658 18.58 34.31 -8.83
CA THR A 658 19.55 34.96 -7.96
C THR A 658 20.90 35.20 -8.62
N TYR A 659 21.30 34.37 -9.60
CA TYR A 659 22.62 34.41 -10.25
C TYR A 659 22.52 34.34 -11.77
N GLU A 660 23.32 35.15 -12.46
CA GLU A 660 23.38 35.23 -13.93
C GLU A 660 24.43 34.28 -14.53
N TYR A 661 25.52 34.03 -13.80
CA TYR A 661 26.65 33.17 -14.21
C TYR A 661 27.00 32.17 -13.09
N VAL A 662 27.52 31.00 -13.45
CA VAL A 662 27.82 29.92 -12.47
C VAL A 662 28.88 30.34 -11.45
N ASP A 663 29.87 31.13 -11.87
CA ASP A 663 30.93 31.62 -10.99
C ASP A 663 30.41 32.57 -9.88
N ALA A 664 29.23 33.17 -10.08
CA ALA A 664 28.60 34.03 -9.09
C ALA A 664 27.79 33.23 -8.04
N VAL A 665 27.54 31.93 -8.27
CA VAL A 665 26.69 31.10 -7.40
C VAL A 665 27.30 30.95 -6.02
N ASN A 666 26.49 31.21 -4.99
CA ASN A 666 26.89 30.98 -3.60
C ASN A 666 26.69 29.51 -3.21
N TRP A 667 27.68 28.66 -3.52
CA TRP A 667 27.66 27.22 -3.21
C TRP A 667 27.46 26.90 -1.72
N ARG A 668 27.88 27.79 -0.81
CA ARG A 668 27.60 27.63 0.62
C ARG A 668 26.11 27.82 0.93
N SER A 669 25.41 28.70 0.21
CA SER A 669 23.96 28.85 0.28
C SER A 669 23.24 27.62 -0.26
N VAL A 670 23.63 27.14 -1.43
CA VAL A 670 23.10 25.89 -2.04
C VAL A 670 23.19 24.72 -1.06
N ASN A 671 24.37 24.52 -0.45
CA ASN A 671 24.55 23.50 0.59
C ASN A 671 23.62 23.67 1.80
N ARG A 672 23.33 24.91 2.24
CA ARG A 672 22.36 25.16 3.32
C ARG A 672 20.93 24.87 2.87
N SER A 673 20.57 25.19 1.63
CA SER A 673 19.27 24.89 1.03
C SER A 673 19.03 23.38 0.95
N LEU A 674 19.98 22.61 0.41
CA LEU A 674 19.94 21.12 0.39
C LEU A 674 19.78 20.54 1.80
N GLN A 675 20.54 21.07 2.75
CA GLN A 675 20.46 20.67 4.15
C GLN A 675 19.06 20.94 4.74
N ARG A 676 18.48 22.12 4.53
CA ARG A 676 17.12 22.47 4.99
C ARG A 676 16.03 21.59 4.37
N GLN A 677 16.28 21.05 3.19
CA GLN A 677 15.40 20.09 2.51
C GLN A 677 15.63 18.64 2.94
N TYR A 678 16.56 18.37 3.87
CA TYR A 678 16.92 17.02 4.33
C TYR A 678 17.48 16.08 3.25
N ALA A 679 17.79 16.59 2.04
CA ALA A 679 18.26 15.81 0.91
C ALA A 679 19.74 15.41 1.07
N TYR A 680 20.67 16.35 0.88
CA TYR A 680 22.10 16.09 0.90
C TYR A 680 22.85 16.92 1.95
N SER A 681 24.07 16.49 2.26
CA SER A 681 25.02 17.21 3.09
C SER A 681 26.45 17.09 2.57
N GLY A 682 27.27 18.10 2.88
CA GLY A 682 28.68 18.11 2.49
C GLY A 682 28.93 18.24 0.98
N GLY A 683 28.02 18.88 0.24
CA GLY A 683 28.12 19.01 -1.22
C GLY A 683 29.38 19.74 -1.68
N ARG A 684 30.02 19.18 -2.70
CA ARG A 684 31.18 19.73 -3.43
C ARG A 684 30.82 19.80 -4.90
N TYR A 685 31.26 20.85 -5.58
CA TYR A 685 30.75 21.19 -6.90
C TYR A 685 31.90 21.38 -7.89
N LEU A 686 31.79 20.69 -9.01
CA LEU A 686 32.66 20.77 -10.17
C LEU A 686 31.82 21.23 -11.36
N VAL A 687 32.38 22.11 -12.19
CA VAL A 687 31.72 22.63 -13.40
C VAL A 687 32.57 22.28 -14.61
N HIS A 688 31.95 21.71 -15.64
CA HIS A 688 32.58 21.39 -16.93
C HIS A 688 31.59 21.59 -18.07
N GLY A 689 32.05 21.47 -19.32
CA GLY A 689 31.26 21.78 -20.51
C GLY A 689 31.48 23.20 -21.05
N ASP A 690 30.82 23.51 -22.16
CA ASP A 690 30.90 24.83 -22.81
C ASP A 690 30.09 25.88 -22.04
N GLU A 691 30.37 27.18 -22.24
CA GLU A 691 29.75 28.28 -21.49
C GLU A 691 28.21 28.29 -21.53
N ASP A 692 27.60 27.84 -22.62
CA ASP A 692 26.14 27.79 -22.81
C ASP A 692 25.52 26.41 -22.48
N GLU A 693 26.34 25.39 -22.26
CA GLU A 693 25.94 23.99 -22.02
C GLU A 693 26.67 23.39 -20.80
N GLN A 694 26.71 24.15 -19.71
CA GLN A 694 27.47 23.77 -18.52
C GLN A 694 26.82 22.58 -17.79
N VAL A 695 27.68 21.72 -17.26
CA VAL A 695 27.35 20.58 -16.42
C VAL A 695 27.85 20.84 -15.01
N VAL A 696 26.96 20.74 -14.02
CA VAL A 696 27.32 20.85 -12.61
C VAL A 696 27.30 19.47 -11.97
N THR A 697 28.46 18.98 -11.57
CA THR A 697 28.62 17.71 -10.85
C THR A 697 28.75 17.96 -9.35
N MET A 698 27.82 17.41 -8.56
CA MET A 698 27.81 17.48 -7.10
C MET A 698 28.21 16.16 -6.47
N TYR A 699 29.25 16.17 -5.64
CA TYR A 699 29.61 15.05 -4.77
C TYR A 699 29.05 15.30 -3.37
N ALA A 700 28.15 14.44 -2.88
CA ALA A 700 27.50 14.66 -1.60
C ALA A 700 27.05 13.37 -0.91
N HIS A 701 26.77 13.48 0.40
CA HIS A 701 26.27 12.38 1.22
C HIS A 701 24.77 12.54 1.47
N PRO A 702 23.96 11.47 1.33
CA PRO A 702 22.55 11.47 1.72
C PRO A 702 22.42 11.93 3.17
N ARG A 703 21.42 12.79 3.44
CA ARG A 703 21.24 13.37 4.77
C ARG A 703 20.24 12.57 5.60
N ARG A 704 18.94 12.82 5.45
CA ARG A 704 17.91 12.22 6.32
C ARG A 704 16.75 11.57 5.57
N LEU A 705 16.54 11.92 4.32
CA LEU A 705 15.52 11.29 3.49
C LEU A 705 15.88 9.83 3.20
N ARG A 706 14.92 8.93 3.40
CA ARG A 706 15.06 7.50 3.13
C ARG A 706 14.80 7.19 1.65
N ASP A 707 13.71 7.73 1.13
CA ASP A 707 13.35 7.66 -0.29
C ASP A 707 14.37 8.45 -1.14
N GLY A 708 15.04 7.74 -2.03
CA GLY A 708 16.04 8.31 -2.93
C GLY A 708 15.44 9.24 -3.99
N GLN A 709 14.19 9.00 -4.41
CA GLN A 709 13.51 9.82 -5.42
C GLN A 709 13.10 11.17 -4.84
N ASP A 710 12.47 11.21 -3.65
CA ASP A 710 12.16 12.48 -2.96
C ASP A 710 13.44 13.27 -2.62
N MET A 711 14.53 12.57 -2.28
CA MET A 711 15.84 13.19 -2.08
C MET A 711 16.36 13.87 -3.35
N LEU A 712 16.33 13.19 -4.49
CA LEU A 712 16.80 13.70 -5.78
C LEU A 712 15.90 14.81 -6.33
N ASP A 713 14.57 14.70 -6.20
CA ASP A 713 13.62 15.76 -6.56
C ASP A 713 13.91 17.05 -5.79
N ARG A 714 14.03 16.96 -4.46
CA ARG A 714 14.32 18.12 -3.64
C ARG A 714 15.69 18.73 -3.93
N ALA A 715 16.68 17.90 -4.24
CA ALA A 715 18.00 18.39 -4.64
C ALA A 715 17.95 19.12 -6.00
N SER A 716 17.26 18.53 -6.97
CA SER A 716 17.06 19.08 -8.31
C SER A 716 16.26 20.39 -8.26
N ARG A 717 15.26 20.50 -7.38
CA ARG A 717 14.53 21.75 -7.13
C ARG A 717 15.40 22.86 -6.54
N VAL A 718 16.32 22.52 -5.64
CA VAL A 718 17.30 23.50 -5.13
C VAL A 718 18.22 23.96 -6.25
N PHE A 719 18.67 23.06 -7.13
CA PHE A 719 19.51 23.40 -8.27
C PHE A 719 18.75 24.26 -9.28
N ALA A 720 17.51 23.90 -9.63
CA ALA A 720 16.66 24.66 -10.54
C ALA A 720 16.37 26.09 -10.03
N ALA A 721 16.31 26.28 -8.72
CA ALA A 721 16.09 27.59 -8.11
C ALA A 721 17.36 28.45 -7.97
N GLU A 722 18.53 27.83 -7.77
CA GLU A 722 19.77 28.54 -7.40
C GLU A 722 20.83 28.56 -8.51
N LEU A 723 20.71 27.75 -9.57
CA LEU A 723 21.66 27.73 -10.68
C LEU A 723 21.16 28.52 -11.91
N PRO A 724 22.07 29.18 -12.66
CA PRO A 724 21.72 29.91 -13.89
C PRO A 724 21.35 28.98 -15.05
N ASP A 725 20.76 29.53 -16.11
CA ASP A 725 20.33 28.79 -17.30
C ASP A 725 21.46 28.27 -18.19
N SER A 726 22.68 28.78 -18.00
CA SER A 726 23.88 28.22 -18.61
C SER A 726 24.10 26.77 -18.18
N VAL A 727 23.56 26.35 -17.03
CA VAL A 727 23.62 24.96 -16.57
C VAL A 727 22.48 24.15 -17.19
N LYS A 728 22.83 23.25 -18.10
CA LYS A 728 21.87 22.36 -18.78
C LYS A 728 21.76 20.98 -18.13
N THR A 729 22.78 20.55 -17.38
CA THR A 729 22.80 19.22 -16.77
C THR A 729 23.19 19.27 -15.29
N TYR A 730 22.42 18.58 -14.46
CA TYR A 730 22.76 18.31 -13.06
C TYR A 730 23.26 16.89 -12.91
N GLU A 731 24.43 16.70 -12.32
CA GLU A 731 24.95 15.37 -11.99
C GLU A 731 25.10 15.23 -10.47
N PHE A 732 24.31 14.35 -9.87
CA PHE A 732 24.37 14.03 -8.45
C PHE A 732 25.18 12.76 -8.24
N VAL A 733 26.41 12.90 -7.73
CA VAL A 733 27.26 11.78 -7.33
C VAL A 733 27.04 11.51 -5.84
N GLU A 734 26.31 10.44 -5.56
CA GLU A 734 26.04 10.01 -4.19
C GLU A 734 27.27 9.30 -3.61
N GLN A 735 27.70 9.77 -2.43
CA GLN A 735 28.83 9.23 -1.70
C GLN A 735 28.37 8.44 -0.48
N SER A 736 28.96 7.25 -0.30
CA SER A 736 28.87 6.46 0.92
C SER A 736 30.28 6.14 1.39
N ALA A 737 30.56 6.36 2.67
CA ALA A 737 31.93 6.25 3.21
C ALA A 737 32.98 7.06 2.39
N PHE A 738 32.62 8.26 1.91
CA PHE A 738 33.40 9.10 0.97
C PHE A 738 33.75 8.47 -0.38
N LEU A 739 33.26 7.27 -0.68
CA LEU A 739 33.42 6.61 -1.96
C LEU A 739 32.24 6.98 -2.89
N PRO A 740 32.49 7.38 -4.14
CA PRO A 740 31.44 7.55 -5.15
C PRO A 740 30.71 6.22 -5.40
N MET A 741 29.38 6.22 -5.27
CA MET A 741 28.55 5.02 -5.43
C MET A 741 27.81 5.00 -6.76
N VAL A 742 27.11 6.09 -7.07
CA VAL A 742 26.25 6.21 -8.25
C VAL A 742 26.18 7.67 -8.68
N LYS A 743 26.15 7.90 -9.99
CA LYS A 743 25.87 9.20 -10.58
C LYS A 743 24.45 9.21 -11.12
N THR A 744 23.67 10.21 -10.70
CA THR A 744 22.34 10.47 -11.27
C THR A 744 22.41 11.74 -12.11
N THR A 745 22.13 11.61 -13.40
CA THR A 745 22.08 12.73 -14.34
C THR A 745 20.64 13.18 -14.52
N VAL A 746 20.44 14.50 -14.50
CA VAL A 746 19.15 15.16 -14.67
C VAL A 746 19.30 16.28 -15.69
N ASP A 747 18.44 16.28 -16.71
CA ASP A 747 18.34 17.39 -17.65
C ASP A 747 17.61 18.56 -16.97
N ALA A 748 18.28 19.71 -16.90
CA ALA A 748 17.79 20.86 -16.16
C ALA A 748 16.50 21.45 -16.75
N GLU A 749 16.39 21.51 -18.09
CA GLU A 749 15.24 22.12 -18.75
C GLU A 749 14.04 21.18 -18.72
N ALA A 750 14.24 19.89 -18.98
CA ALA A 750 13.19 18.88 -18.83
C ALA A 750 12.68 18.82 -17.39
N PHE A 751 13.58 18.89 -16.40
CA PHE A 751 13.21 18.94 -14.99
C PHE A 751 12.39 20.18 -14.66
N LYS A 752 12.87 21.38 -15.01
CA LYS A 752 12.14 22.64 -14.82
C LYS A 752 10.77 22.60 -15.51
N ALA A 753 10.72 22.12 -16.76
CA ALA A 753 9.49 22.00 -17.52
C ALA A 753 8.48 21.05 -16.84
N ALA A 754 8.93 19.92 -16.31
CA ALA A 754 8.06 19.00 -15.59
C ALA A 754 7.52 19.62 -14.29
N VAL A 755 8.38 20.21 -13.46
CA VAL A 755 7.94 20.77 -12.16
C VAL A 755 7.11 22.06 -12.29
N ASP A 756 7.31 22.82 -13.38
CA ASP A 756 6.51 24.00 -13.73
C ASP A 756 5.23 23.64 -14.52
N ASN A 757 4.96 22.33 -14.71
CA ASN A 757 3.82 21.83 -15.49
C ASN A 757 3.79 22.37 -16.94
N ARG A 758 4.97 22.60 -17.54
CA ARG A 758 5.17 22.96 -18.95
C ARG A 758 5.22 21.75 -19.86
N ASP A 759 5.62 20.59 -19.34
CA ASP A 759 5.58 19.30 -20.04
C ASP A 759 4.30 18.54 -19.66
N PRO A 760 3.33 18.35 -20.58
CA PRO A 760 2.08 17.66 -20.30
C PRO A 760 2.23 16.14 -20.15
N ASP A 761 3.34 15.55 -20.62
CA ASP A 761 3.57 14.11 -20.57
C ASP A 761 4.20 13.66 -19.23
N VAL A 762 4.66 14.61 -18.41
CA VAL A 762 5.33 14.34 -17.12
C VAL A 762 4.49 14.90 -15.98
N ASN A 763 4.13 14.04 -15.02
CA ASN A 763 3.45 14.47 -13.81
C ASN A 763 4.38 15.35 -12.96
N PRO A 764 4.02 16.61 -12.63
CA PRO A 764 4.86 17.50 -11.82
C PRO A 764 5.18 16.97 -10.41
N ARG A 765 4.42 15.97 -9.95
CA ARG A 765 4.60 15.27 -8.66
C ARG A 765 5.46 14.02 -8.76
N ASP A 766 5.71 13.51 -9.97
CA ASP A 766 6.57 12.35 -10.20
C ASP A 766 7.66 12.69 -11.23
N THR A 767 8.79 13.15 -10.71
CA THR A 767 9.97 13.47 -11.53
C THR A 767 10.92 12.28 -11.66
N SER A 768 10.57 11.11 -11.13
CA SER A 768 11.44 9.94 -11.14
C SER A 768 11.90 9.48 -12.53
N PRO A 769 11.10 9.61 -13.62
CA PRO A 769 11.55 9.26 -14.97
C PRO A 769 12.71 10.12 -15.49
N LEU A 770 12.92 11.31 -14.91
CA LEU A 770 13.97 12.25 -15.33
C LEU A 770 15.33 11.94 -14.71
N PHE A 771 15.41 10.94 -13.82
CA PHE A 771 16.63 10.58 -13.10
C PHE A 771 17.32 9.40 -13.78
N VAL A 772 18.41 9.68 -14.51
CA VAL A 772 19.17 8.66 -15.22
C VAL A 772 20.39 8.24 -14.41
N ARG A 773 20.41 6.99 -13.94
CA ARG A 773 21.51 6.45 -13.12
C ARG A 773 22.61 5.85 -14.00
N SER A 774 23.86 6.13 -13.64
CA SER A 774 25.07 5.64 -14.32
C SER A 774 26.22 5.47 -13.33
N GLU A 775 27.31 4.85 -13.79
CA GLU A 775 28.51 4.67 -12.95
C GLU A 775 29.08 6.01 -12.51
N ALA A 776 29.50 6.07 -11.25
CA ALA A 776 30.16 7.25 -10.72
C ALA A 776 31.61 7.31 -11.20
N ALA A 777 32.01 8.45 -11.75
CA ALA A 777 33.41 8.72 -12.07
C ALA A 777 34.23 8.89 -10.77
N ASP A 778 35.54 8.64 -10.88
CA ASP A 778 36.47 9.04 -9.83
C ASP A 778 36.42 10.56 -9.63
N MET A 779 36.57 10.98 -8.37
CA MET A 779 36.68 12.40 -8.08
C MET A 779 37.91 12.98 -8.77
N ALA A 780 37.73 14.14 -9.41
CA ALA A 780 38.84 14.94 -9.92
C ALA A 780 39.86 15.23 -8.81
N SER A 781 41.12 15.42 -9.21
CA SER A 781 42.20 15.79 -8.28
C SER A 781 41.81 17.03 -7.47
N VAL A 782 42.28 17.14 -6.23
CA VAL A 782 41.86 18.23 -5.33
C VAL A 782 42.17 19.63 -5.91
N ASP A 783 43.26 19.73 -6.65
CA ASP A 783 43.75 20.98 -7.26
C ASP A 783 43.23 21.20 -8.70
N ASP A 784 42.25 20.41 -9.15
CA ASP A 784 41.67 20.55 -10.49
C ASP A 784 40.96 21.90 -10.63
N SER A 785 41.23 22.60 -11.73
CA SER A 785 40.63 23.91 -12.03
C SER A 785 39.11 23.87 -12.21
N LEU A 786 38.53 22.69 -12.45
CA LEU A 786 37.08 22.52 -12.60
C LEU A 786 36.34 22.66 -11.25
N TRP A 787 37.03 22.61 -10.11
CA TRP A 787 36.41 22.80 -8.80
C TRP A 787 36.01 24.26 -8.56
N VAL A 788 34.70 24.53 -8.56
CA VAL A 788 34.16 25.84 -8.15
C VAL A 788 33.88 25.92 -6.65
N TYR A 789 33.72 24.77 -5.99
CA TYR A 789 33.61 24.69 -4.52
C TYR A 789 34.03 23.32 -3.98
N ASN A 790 35.24 23.27 -3.43
CA ASN A 790 35.82 22.06 -2.83
C ASN A 790 36.44 22.36 -1.45
N PRO A 791 35.63 22.53 -0.40
CA PRO A 791 36.17 22.79 0.94
C PRO A 791 36.96 21.57 1.44
N GLU A 792 38.11 21.83 2.06
CA GLU A 792 38.91 20.80 2.73
C GLU A 792 38.07 19.95 3.68
N TYR A 793 38.37 18.65 3.74
CA TYR A 793 37.69 17.75 4.66
C TYR A 793 38.01 18.13 6.11
N ARG A 794 37.02 18.71 6.78
CA ARG A 794 37.03 18.87 8.24
C ARG A 794 36.35 17.65 8.84
N PHE A 795 37.12 16.59 9.11
CA PHE A 795 36.61 15.40 9.77
C PHE A 795 36.21 15.70 11.22
N SER A 796 35.01 16.24 11.39
CA SER A 796 34.45 16.56 12.70
C SER A 796 34.10 15.29 13.46
N ASN A 797 34.33 15.31 14.78
CA ASN A 797 33.82 14.26 15.66
C ASN A 797 32.29 14.28 15.64
N SER A 798 31.69 13.11 15.42
CA SER A 798 30.25 12.92 15.54
C SER A 798 30.00 11.96 16.69
N TYR A 799 29.14 12.35 17.62
CA TYR A 799 28.82 11.56 18.80
C TYR A 799 27.33 11.57 19.05
N GLY A 800 26.85 10.58 19.78
CA GLY A 800 25.44 10.44 20.10
C GLY A 800 25.18 9.39 21.15
N MET A 801 23.91 9.25 21.52
CA MET A 801 23.45 8.23 22.46
C MET A 801 22.21 7.57 21.88
N LYS A 802 22.05 6.27 22.10
CA LYS A 802 20.88 5.49 21.67
C LYS A 802 20.40 4.58 22.80
N PRO A 803 19.09 4.36 22.95
CA PRO A 803 18.58 3.36 23.88
C PRO A 803 19.06 1.97 23.44
N HIS A 804 19.28 1.10 24.43
CA HIS A 804 19.69 -0.29 24.22
C HIS A 804 18.73 -1.19 24.97
N VAL A 805 18.12 -2.14 24.26
CA VAL A 805 17.21 -3.12 24.86
C VAL A 805 17.56 -4.49 24.31
N VAL A 806 17.83 -5.45 25.20
CA VAL A 806 17.97 -6.86 24.88
C VAL A 806 16.91 -7.62 25.67
N GLN A 807 16.19 -8.52 25.02
CA GLN A 807 15.15 -9.33 25.64
C GLN A 807 15.28 -10.79 25.22
N SER A 808 14.87 -11.71 26.08
CA SER A 808 14.74 -13.13 25.78
C SER A 808 13.55 -13.71 26.54
N PHE A 809 12.82 -14.63 25.90
CA PHE A 809 11.59 -15.22 26.45
C PHE A 809 11.66 -16.75 26.49
N GLY A 810 10.99 -17.33 27.48
CA GLY A 810 10.82 -18.78 27.61
C GLY A 810 12.03 -19.52 28.18
N ALA A 811 12.87 -18.84 28.99
CA ALA A 811 13.96 -19.50 29.68
C ALA A 811 13.47 -20.31 30.91
N PRO A 812 14.22 -21.35 31.34
CA PRO A 812 13.86 -22.17 32.49
C PRO A 812 13.73 -21.38 33.81
N GLU A 813 14.67 -20.46 34.07
CA GLU A 813 14.77 -19.72 35.32
C GLU A 813 13.66 -18.68 35.46
N THR A 814 13.33 -18.00 34.36
CA THR A 814 12.29 -17.00 34.32
C THR A 814 11.75 -16.85 32.90
N PHE A 815 10.46 -16.55 32.78
CA PHE A 815 9.83 -16.41 31.46
C PHE A 815 10.41 -15.25 30.64
N HIS A 816 10.94 -14.19 31.26
CA HIS A 816 11.40 -12.99 30.57
C HIS A 816 12.70 -12.44 31.14
N PHE A 817 13.76 -12.49 30.34
CA PHE A 817 15.03 -11.80 30.58
C PHE A 817 15.06 -10.48 29.83
N TYR A 818 15.61 -9.44 30.46
CA TYR A 818 15.78 -8.12 29.86
C TYR A 818 17.05 -7.42 30.35
N GLN A 819 17.65 -6.63 29.46
CA GLN A 819 18.64 -5.61 29.76
C GLN A 819 18.21 -4.32 29.07
N VAL A 820 17.99 -3.27 29.85
CA VAL A 820 17.65 -1.92 29.37
C VAL A 820 18.81 -1.01 29.75
N GLY A 821 19.34 -0.31 28.76
CA GLY A 821 20.53 0.53 28.90
C GLY A 821 20.57 1.67 27.89
N VAL A 822 21.69 2.38 27.89
CA VAL A 822 22.00 3.44 26.92
C VAL A 822 23.39 3.20 26.37
N LYS A 823 23.54 3.27 25.05
CA LYS A 823 24.83 3.22 24.35
C LYS A 823 25.23 4.61 23.90
N ALA A 824 26.41 5.06 24.30
CA ALA A 824 27.02 6.28 23.81
C ALA A 824 28.06 5.92 22.75
N PHE A 825 28.06 6.63 21.62
CA PHE A 825 29.00 6.37 20.53
C PHE A 825 29.72 7.64 20.11
N ALA A 826 30.92 7.47 19.56
CA ALA A 826 31.70 8.49 18.90
C ALA A 826 32.29 7.93 17.61
N ARG A 827 32.26 8.72 16.55
CA ARG A 827 32.87 8.42 15.25
C ARG A 827 33.72 9.59 14.79
N ARG A 828 34.84 9.28 14.15
CA ARG A 828 35.75 10.25 13.55
C ARG A 828 36.40 9.65 12.32
N TRP A 829 36.39 10.39 11.23
CA TRP A 829 37.20 10.08 10.05
C TRP A 829 38.62 10.64 10.24
N LEU A 830 39.63 9.86 9.88
CA LEU A 830 41.05 10.28 9.92
C LEU A 830 41.54 10.69 8.53
N SER A 831 41.01 10.03 7.50
CA SER A 831 41.18 10.33 6.09
C SER A 831 39.86 10.00 5.37
N PRO A 832 39.68 10.31 4.08
CA PRO A 832 38.48 9.90 3.34
C PRO A 832 38.24 8.38 3.36
N ASN A 833 39.32 7.59 3.52
CA ASN A 833 39.23 6.14 3.51
C ASN A 833 39.21 5.54 4.91
N VAL A 834 39.61 6.25 5.98
CA VAL A 834 39.76 5.68 7.33
C VAL A 834 38.75 6.28 8.31
N GLU A 835 37.88 5.44 8.86
CA GLU A 835 36.95 5.76 9.94
C GLU A 835 37.37 5.07 11.25
N VAL A 836 37.33 5.80 12.36
CA VAL A 836 37.43 5.27 13.72
C VAL A 836 36.10 5.44 14.43
N PHE A 837 35.58 4.36 14.98
CA PHE A 837 34.31 4.33 15.72
C PHE A 837 34.49 3.67 17.09
N GLY A 838 33.89 4.25 18.13
CA GLY A 838 33.81 3.70 19.46
C GLY A 838 32.40 3.77 20.02
N GLU A 839 31.99 2.74 20.75
CA GLU A 839 30.68 2.65 21.42
C GLU A 839 30.85 2.02 22.81
N VAL A 840 30.28 2.69 23.82
CA VAL A 840 30.27 2.26 25.22
C VAL A 840 28.82 2.14 25.68
N GLY A 841 28.47 1.02 26.29
CA GLY A 841 27.16 0.78 26.88
C GLY A 841 27.15 1.01 28.39
N VAL A 842 26.02 1.52 28.88
CA VAL A 842 25.70 1.65 30.30
C VAL A 842 24.39 0.92 30.55
N ASN A 843 24.39 0.00 31.50
CA ASN A 843 23.24 -0.75 31.95
C ASN A 843 22.41 0.11 32.93
N LEU A 844 21.08 0.10 32.80
CA LEU A 844 20.17 0.78 33.72
C LEU A 844 19.36 -0.24 34.53
N PHE A 845 18.76 -1.21 33.85
CA PHE A 845 17.96 -2.26 34.45
C PHE A 845 18.28 -3.59 33.80
N ASN A 846 18.50 -4.61 34.62
CA ASN A 846 18.89 -5.94 34.17
C ASN A 846 18.35 -7.00 35.13
N ASN A 847 17.99 -8.17 34.62
CA ASN A 847 17.66 -9.35 35.42
C ASN A 847 18.41 -10.62 34.98
N PHE A 848 19.47 -10.49 34.17
CA PHE A 848 20.32 -11.60 33.73
C PHE A 848 21.14 -12.23 34.87
N ASP A 849 21.15 -11.64 36.07
CA ASP A 849 21.66 -12.25 37.30
C ASP A 849 20.89 -13.53 37.69
N LYS A 850 19.61 -13.62 37.30
CA LYS A 850 18.78 -14.81 37.50
C LYS A 850 19.12 -15.98 36.58
N PHE A 851 19.90 -15.75 35.53
CA PHE A 851 20.36 -16.81 34.64
C PHE A 851 21.34 -17.69 35.43
N ASN A 852 20.95 -18.93 35.72
CA ASN A 852 21.68 -19.82 36.62
C ASN A 852 22.26 -21.04 35.90
N PHE A 853 22.02 -21.18 34.59
CA PHE A 853 22.68 -22.17 33.77
C PHE A 853 24.17 -21.81 33.54
N THR A 854 25.00 -22.09 34.54
CA THR A 854 26.46 -22.00 34.46
C THR A 854 27.02 -23.37 34.11
N VAL A 855 27.54 -23.52 32.88
CA VAL A 855 28.03 -24.79 32.31
C VAL A 855 29.43 -25.17 32.83
N ASP A 856 29.90 -24.48 33.86
CA ASP A 856 31.23 -24.64 34.46
C ASP A 856 31.42 -26.02 35.14
N ALA A 857 30.42 -26.90 35.05
CA ALA A 857 30.39 -28.26 35.59
C ALA A 857 30.57 -29.36 34.51
N PHE A 858 30.79 -29.01 33.23
CA PHE A 858 31.07 -29.98 32.17
C PHE A 858 32.51 -29.80 31.68
N ASP A 859 33.40 -30.73 32.07
CA ASP A 859 34.84 -30.63 31.81
C ASP A 859 35.21 -30.72 30.32
N ASP A 860 34.34 -31.29 29.47
CA ASP A 860 34.51 -31.38 28.02
C ASP A 860 33.21 -31.02 27.28
N LEU A 861 33.15 -29.81 26.71
CA LEU A 861 32.08 -29.43 25.78
C LEU A 861 32.53 -29.75 24.34
N PRO A 862 31.69 -30.41 23.52
CA PRO A 862 32.06 -30.81 22.18
C PRO A 862 32.17 -29.63 21.18
N VAL A 863 31.65 -28.46 21.54
CA VAL A 863 31.71 -27.24 20.74
C VAL A 863 32.22 -26.09 21.62
N PRO A 864 33.21 -25.30 21.17
CA PRO A 864 33.66 -24.11 21.89
C PRO A 864 32.52 -23.13 22.18
N ARG A 865 32.52 -22.53 23.38
CA ARG A 865 31.49 -21.57 23.78
C ARG A 865 31.77 -20.20 23.17
N VAL A 866 31.00 -19.82 22.15
CA VAL A 866 31.18 -18.58 21.39
C VAL A 866 30.05 -17.57 21.60
N ARG A 867 28.84 -18.04 21.92
CA ARG A 867 27.64 -17.21 22.22
C ARG A 867 26.97 -17.55 23.54
N THR A 868 27.23 -18.73 24.11
CA THR A 868 26.61 -19.16 25.37
C THR A 868 27.23 -18.52 26.63
N TYR A 869 28.29 -17.72 26.50
CA TYR A 869 28.81 -16.86 27.58
C TYR A 869 28.02 -15.53 27.74
N VAL A 870 26.80 -15.46 27.19
CA VAL A 870 26.02 -14.21 27.16
C VAL A 870 25.80 -13.61 28.54
N ARG A 871 25.54 -14.43 29.57
CA ARG A 871 25.30 -13.97 30.94
C ARG A 871 26.48 -13.14 31.45
N GLU A 872 27.68 -13.66 31.31
CA GLU A 872 28.92 -13.09 31.82
C GLU A 872 29.16 -11.70 31.24
N TYR A 873 28.87 -11.50 29.95
CA TYR A 873 28.93 -10.17 29.35
C TYR A 873 27.78 -9.26 29.79
N MET A 874 26.56 -9.80 29.96
CA MET A 874 25.35 -9.03 30.30
C MET A 874 25.34 -8.50 31.74
N LEU A 875 26.17 -9.03 32.63
CA LEU A 875 26.27 -8.57 34.03
C LEU A 875 27.08 -7.27 34.20
N ASN A 876 27.80 -6.82 33.17
CA ASN A 876 28.58 -5.58 33.24
C ASN A 876 27.66 -4.34 33.28
N ASP A 877 27.89 -3.47 34.27
CA ASP A 877 27.20 -2.18 34.36
C ASP A 877 27.66 -1.20 33.28
N ILE A 878 28.94 -1.25 32.92
CA ILE A 878 29.55 -0.46 31.85
C ILE A 878 30.41 -1.40 31.02
N TRP A 879 30.30 -1.32 29.69
CA TRP A 879 31.12 -2.13 28.79
C TRP A 879 31.49 -1.36 27.53
N LEU A 880 32.66 -1.67 26.98
CA LEU A 880 33.04 -1.28 25.62
C LEU A 880 32.36 -2.23 24.64
N ASP A 881 31.46 -1.73 23.82
CA ASP A 881 30.75 -2.55 22.83
C ASP A 881 31.61 -2.77 21.59
N THR A 882 32.06 -1.67 20.97
CA THR A 882 32.90 -1.66 19.77
C THR A 882 33.94 -0.55 19.89
N LEU A 883 35.16 -0.81 19.44
CA LEU A 883 36.19 0.19 19.15
C LEU A 883 36.96 -0.28 17.92
N GLN A 884 36.59 0.24 16.75
CA GLN A 884 37.03 -0.27 15.46
C GLN A 884 37.58 0.85 14.58
N ALA A 885 38.74 0.61 13.97
CA ALA A 885 39.23 1.36 12.82
C ALA A 885 38.86 0.60 11.54
N THR A 886 38.36 1.30 10.53
CA THR A 886 37.92 0.73 9.25
C THR A 886 38.49 1.53 8.09
N TYR A 887 39.11 0.85 7.15
CA TYR A 887 39.58 1.38 5.87
C TYR A 887 38.63 0.94 4.76
N TYR A 888 38.16 1.85 3.93
CA TYR A 888 37.29 1.60 2.79
C TYR A 888 37.98 2.01 1.48
N ASP A 889 37.79 1.21 0.43
CA ASP A 889 38.34 1.51 -0.88
C ASP A 889 37.44 1.01 -2.03
N ARG A 890 37.59 1.63 -3.19
CA ARG A 890 36.92 1.28 -4.45
C ARG A 890 38.00 0.89 -5.46
N LEU A 891 38.17 -0.42 -5.68
CA LEU A 891 39.24 -0.96 -6.53
C LEU A 891 38.93 -0.85 -8.03
N SER A 892 37.64 -0.86 -8.39
CA SER A 892 37.12 -0.60 -9.74
C SER A 892 35.66 -0.15 -9.63
N ASP A 893 35.00 0.12 -10.77
CA ASP A 893 33.59 0.53 -10.77
C ASP A 893 32.64 -0.44 -10.05
N ASN A 894 32.99 -1.72 -10.03
CA ASN A 894 32.13 -2.77 -9.48
C ASN A 894 32.75 -3.52 -8.29
N VAL A 895 34.00 -3.23 -7.91
CA VAL A 895 34.72 -3.96 -6.85
C VAL A 895 35.08 -3.02 -5.71
N TYR A 896 34.60 -3.36 -4.52
CA TYR A 896 34.80 -2.60 -3.29
C TYR A 896 35.60 -3.44 -2.29
N ALA A 897 36.40 -2.76 -1.48
CA ALA A 897 37.23 -3.37 -0.45
C ALA A 897 37.04 -2.67 0.89
N MET A 898 37.13 -3.45 1.96
CA MET A 898 37.12 -2.96 3.33
C MET A 898 38.10 -3.76 4.17
N ALA A 899 38.85 -3.09 5.04
CA ALA A 899 39.69 -3.72 6.06
C ALA A 899 39.37 -3.08 7.41
N TYR A 900 39.32 -3.87 8.49
CA TYR A 900 39.00 -3.36 9.82
C TYR A 900 39.77 -4.09 10.91
N GLY A 901 39.93 -3.41 12.05
CA GLY A 901 40.55 -3.99 13.23
C GLY A 901 40.18 -3.27 14.52
N GLY A 902 40.24 -4.02 15.63
CA GLY A 902 40.00 -3.51 16.98
C GLY A 902 39.05 -4.40 17.78
N MET A 903 38.23 -3.81 18.64
CA MET A 903 37.13 -4.48 19.34
C MET A 903 35.90 -4.42 18.43
N LEU A 904 35.58 -5.54 17.77
CA LEU A 904 34.57 -5.57 16.70
C LEU A 904 33.15 -5.62 17.28
N GLU A 905 32.95 -6.43 18.32
CA GLU A 905 31.69 -6.57 19.03
C GLU A 905 31.92 -6.86 20.53
N ARG A 906 30.84 -6.93 21.32
CA ARG A 906 30.90 -7.15 22.78
C ARG A 906 31.69 -8.41 23.18
N MET A 907 31.64 -9.47 22.38
CA MET A 907 32.29 -10.75 22.68
C MET A 907 33.61 -10.98 21.94
N TYR A 908 33.91 -10.24 20.87
CA TYR A 908 35.08 -10.49 20.01
C TYR A 908 35.80 -9.21 19.60
N GLY A 909 37.12 -9.25 19.70
CA GLY A 909 38.02 -8.33 18.99
C GLY A 909 38.73 -9.07 17.86
N GLY A 910 39.32 -8.36 16.92
CA GLY A 910 39.95 -9.00 15.78
C GLY A 910 40.38 -8.04 14.68
N VAL A 911 40.86 -8.65 13.59
CA VAL A 911 41.19 -7.98 12.33
C VAL A 911 40.56 -8.76 11.19
N GLY A 912 40.09 -8.07 10.17
CA GLY A 912 39.46 -8.72 9.02
C GLY A 912 39.35 -7.81 7.82
N GLY A 913 38.88 -8.39 6.72
CA GLY A 913 38.62 -7.68 5.49
C GLY A 913 37.48 -8.29 4.69
N GLU A 914 36.90 -7.48 3.82
CA GLU A 914 35.81 -7.86 2.91
C GLU A 914 36.11 -7.32 1.51
N LEU A 915 35.83 -8.14 0.50
CA LEU A 915 35.75 -7.73 -0.91
C LEU A 915 34.33 -7.95 -1.40
N LEU A 916 33.79 -7.02 -2.18
CA LEU A 916 32.44 -7.12 -2.76
C LEU A 916 32.46 -6.75 -4.23
N TYR A 917 31.96 -7.65 -5.07
CA TYR A 917 31.58 -7.37 -6.45
C TYR A 917 30.08 -7.03 -6.50
N ARG A 918 29.76 -5.77 -6.85
CA ARG A 918 28.38 -5.27 -6.94
C ARG A 918 28.22 -4.34 -8.15
N PRO A 919 27.71 -4.86 -9.28
CA PRO A 919 27.36 -4.03 -10.42
C PRO A 919 26.19 -3.09 -10.13
N LEU A 920 26.18 -1.92 -10.80
CA LEU A 920 25.10 -0.95 -10.68
C LEU A 920 23.76 -1.57 -11.14
N ASP A 921 22.71 -1.40 -10.34
CA ASP A 921 21.33 -1.79 -10.63
C ASP A 921 21.11 -3.26 -11.02
N ARG A 922 22.05 -4.12 -10.66
CA ARG A 922 21.85 -5.57 -10.71
C ARG A 922 21.21 -6.06 -9.43
N ASN A 923 20.33 -7.04 -9.59
CA ASN A 923 19.63 -7.69 -8.48
C ASN A 923 20.51 -8.71 -7.73
N TRP A 924 21.83 -8.69 -7.92
CA TRP A 924 22.74 -9.62 -7.26
C TRP A 924 24.09 -8.99 -6.93
N ALA A 925 24.75 -9.53 -5.91
CA ALA A 925 26.13 -9.17 -5.54
C ALA A 925 26.85 -10.38 -4.93
N VAL A 926 28.17 -10.43 -5.05
CA VAL A 926 29.00 -11.50 -4.48
C VAL A 926 30.10 -10.89 -3.63
N GLY A 927 30.23 -11.35 -2.38
CA GLY A 927 31.23 -10.89 -1.44
C GLY A 927 32.07 -12.02 -0.86
N VAL A 928 33.26 -11.69 -0.41
CA VAL A 928 34.15 -12.58 0.34
C VAL A 928 34.67 -11.84 1.56
N ASP A 929 34.55 -12.43 2.74
CA ASP A 929 35.14 -11.90 3.96
C ASP A 929 36.00 -12.93 4.70
N VAL A 930 37.05 -12.44 5.38
CA VAL A 930 37.96 -13.24 6.21
C VAL A 930 38.36 -12.44 7.44
N ASN A 931 38.34 -13.08 8.61
CA ASN A 931 38.55 -12.47 9.91
C ASN A 931 39.39 -13.39 10.81
N GLN A 932 40.38 -12.83 11.48
CA GLN A 932 41.02 -13.43 12.65
C GLN A 932 40.43 -12.77 13.89
N VAL A 933 39.85 -13.57 14.79
CA VAL A 933 39.17 -13.06 15.99
C VAL A 933 39.69 -13.68 17.27
N TRP A 934 39.60 -12.93 18.35
CA TRP A 934 39.91 -13.34 19.73
C TRP A 934 38.70 -13.05 20.60
N GLN A 935 38.30 -14.03 21.42
CA GLN A 935 37.20 -13.84 22.36
C GLN A 935 37.63 -12.89 23.48
N ARG A 936 36.79 -11.89 23.76
CA ARG A 936 37.06 -10.85 24.77
C ARG A 936 36.86 -11.40 26.18
N ASP A 937 37.54 -10.83 27.16
CA ASP A 937 37.30 -11.14 28.57
C ASP A 937 35.95 -10.57 29.08
N PHE A 938 35.50 -11.05 30.23
CA PHE A 938 34.18 -10.70 30.76
C PHE A 938 34.13 -9.33 31.45
N ASN A 939 35.26 -8.67 31.71
CA ASN A 939 35.26 -7.35 32.36
C ASN A 939 34.75 -6.21 31.46
N GLY A 940 34.52 -6.48 30.17
CA GLY A 940 33.97 -5.53 29.22
C GLY A 940 34.94 -4.44 28.76
N ALA A 941 36.24 -4.55 29.06
CA ALA A 941 37.28 -3.61 28.66
C ALA A 941 38.04 -4.13 27.41
N PHE A 942 39.37 -4.26 27.50
CA PHE A 942 40.25 -4.56 26.36
C PHE A 942 40.93 -5.94 26.42
N GLY A 943 40.64 -6.77 27.42
CA GLY A 943 41.31 -8.06 27.57
C GLY A 943 40.73 -9.13 26.66
N PHE A 944 41.49 -10.23 26.53
CA PHE A 944 41.14 -11.39 25.73
C PHE A 944 41.24 -12.67 26.55
N ARG A 945 40.40 -13.65 26.20
CA ARG A 945 40.47 -15.02 26.67
C ARG A 945 41.44 -15.81 25.79
N ASP A 946 41.85 -16.98 26.28
CA ASP A 946 42.64 -17.93 25.49
C ASP A 946 41.75 -18.71 24.50
N TYR A 947 41.11 -17.98 23.60
CA TYR A 947 40.34 -18.52 22.49
C TYR A 947 40.42 -17.57 21.30
N ASN A 948 40.86 -18.10 20.16
CA ASN A 948 40.98 -17.37 18.91
C ASN A 948 40.62 -18.29 17.75
N GLU A 949 40.05 -17.72 16.69
CA GLU A 949 39.56 -18.50 15.55
C GLU A 949 39.62 -17.68 14.26
N VAL A 950 39.75 -18.36 13.12
CA VAL A 950 39.57 -17.75 11.79
C VAL A 950 38.12 -17.96 11.36
N THR A 951 37.46 -16.91 10.88
CA THR A 951 36.12 -17.00 10.29
C THR A 951 36.09 -16.31 8.95
N GLY A 952 35.20 -16.74 8.06
CA GLY A 952 35.11 -16.13 6.74
C GLY A 952 34.09 -16.81 5.86
N PHE A 953 33.51 -16.05 4.94
CA PHE A 953 32.39 -16.48 4.12
C PHE A 953 32.50 -15.98 2.68
N VAL A 954 32.09 -16.83 1.74
CA VAL A 954 31.66 -16.39 0.42
C VAL A 954 30.15 -16.15 0.48
N SER A 955 29.72 -14.93 0.17
CA SER A 955 28.34 -14.47 0.28
C SER A 955 27.75 -14.17 -1.10
N LEU A 956 26.56 -14.70 -1.40
CA LEU A 956 25.73 -14.31 -2.54
C LEU A 956 24.50 -13.57 -2.02
N TYR A 957 24.27 -12.36 -2.55
CA TYR A 957 23.08 -11.56 -2.32
C TYR A 957 22.23 -11.61 -3.59
N TYR A 958 20.94 -11.92 -3.47
CA TYR A 958 20.04 -12.04 -4.62
C TYR A 958 18.65 -11.47 -4.29
N GLN A 959 18.29 -10.36 -4.94
CA GLN A 959 16.95 -9.80 -4.91
C GLN A 959 16.08 -10.56 -5.92
N VAL A 960 15.02 -11.19 -5.43
CA VAL A 960 14.20 -12.14 -6.17
C VAL A 960 13.16 -11.39 -7.02
N PRO A 961 13.26 -11.33 -8.36
CA PRO A 961 12.41 -10.44 -9.16
C PRO A 961 10.93 -10.78 -9.15
N TRP A 962 10.59 -12.08 -9.06
CA TRP A 962 9.20 -12.55 -9.00
C TRP A 962 8.58 -12.48 -7.60
N LEU A 963 9.39 -12.16 -6.60
CA LEU A 963 8.95 -11.97 -5.22
C LEU A 963 9.34 -10.57 -4.79
N HIS A 964 8.50 -9.60 -5.16
CA HIS A 964 8.71 -8.16 -4.95
C HIS A 964 9.33 -7.87 -3.57
N ASP A 965 10.31 -6.98 -3.52
CA ASP A 965 10.92 -6.52 -2.26
C ASP A 965 11.46 -7.64 -1.35
N SER A 966 12.00 -8.71 -1.95
CA SER A 966 12.60 -9.83 -1.20
C SER A 966 14.07 -10.02 -1.54
N LEU A 967 14.88 -10.26 -0.50
CA LEU A 967 16.32 -10.51 -0.60
C LEU A 967 16.66 -11.87 0.02
N VAL A 968 17.34 -12.70 -0.76
CA VAL A 968 17.97 -13.94 -0.30
C VAL A 968 19.46 -13.68 -0.16
N THR A 969 20.04 -14.08 0.99
CA THR A 969 21.48 -14.09 1.18
C THR A 969 21.94 -15.50 1.54
N LEU A 970 22.91 -16.01 0.78
CA LEU A 970 23.56 -17.29 1.03
C LEU A 970 25.00 -17.02 1.44
N ARG A 971 25.47 -17.62 2.53
CA ARG A 971 26.86 -17.49 2.99
C ARG A 971 27.44 -18.86 3.27
N ALA A 972 28.51 -19.23 2.59
CA ALA A 972 29.19 -20.50 2.78
C ALA A 972 30.60 -20.26 3.33
N GLY A 973 30.96 -20.90 4.43
CA GLY A 973 32.22 -20.59 5.11
C GLY A 973 32.40 -21.23 6.48
N GLN A 974 33.28 -20.62 7.29
CA GLN A 974 33.63 -21.05 8.64
C GLN A 974 33.08 -20.07 9.68
N PHE A 975 32.37 -20.62 10.67
CA PHE A 975 31.72 -19.91 11.77
C PHE A 975 32.65 -19.77 12.99
N LEU A 976 32.19 -19.01 14.00
CA LEU A 976 32.98 -18.64 15.18
C LEU A 976 33.47 -19.83 16.02
N ALA A 977 32.76 -20.96 16.01
CA ALA A 977 33.16 -22.15 16.75
C ALA A 977 34.11 -23.06 15.96
N GLY A 978 34.58 -22.62 14.79
CA GLY A 978 35.45 -23.38 13.87
C GLY A 978 34.68 -24.32 12.93
N ASP A 979 33.35 -24.41 13.09
CA ASP A 979 32.50 -25.24 12.26
C ASP A 979 32.27 -24.66 10.87
N LYS A 980 32.10 -25.53 9.87
CA LYS A 980 31.96 -25.16 8.46
C LYS A 980 30.56 -25.44 7.98
N GLY A 981 30.01 -24.54 7.19
CA GLY A 981 28.65 -24.70 6.70
C GLY A 981 28.10 -23.56 5.87
N VAL A 982 26.78 -23.51 5.80
CA VAL A 982 26.02 -22.54 5.01
C VAL A 982 24.99 -21.86 5.89
N ASN A 983 24.96 -20.53 5.84
CA ASN A 983 23.88 -19.71 6.36
C ASN A 983 22.98 -19.24 5.20
N VAL A 984 21.67 -19.42 5.37
CA VAL A 984 20.63 -18.94 4.47
C VAL A 984 19.82 -17.91 5.20
N THR A 985 19.71 -16.71 4.63
CA THR A 985 18.86 -15.62 5.12
C THR A 985 17.85 -15.25 4.05
N PHE A 986 16.57 -15.23 4.42
CA PHE A 986 15.50 -14.66 3.60
C PHE A 986 14.92 -13.45 4.32
N GLN A 987 14.70 -12.36 3.60
CA GLN A 987 14.03 -11.18 4.15
C GLN A 987 13.14 -10.52 3.11
N ARG A 988 12.04 -9.93 3.58
CA ARG A 988 11.08 -9.15 2.80
C ARG A 988 10.98 -7.74 3.39
N ARG A 989 10.94 -6.74 2.53
CA ARG A 989 10.68 -5.35 2.87
C ARG A 989 9.23 -5.00 2.48
N PHE A 990 8.58 -4.22 3.35
CA PHE A 990 7.24 -3.68 3.15
C PHE A 990 7.33 -2.19 2.76
N ASP A 991 6.25 -1.60 2.25
CA ASP A 991 6.25 -0.22 1.72
C ASP A 991 6.69 0.85 2.75
N SER A 992 6.41 0.61 4.03
CA SER A 992 6.91 1.47 5.13
C SER A 992 8.43 1.44 5.32
N GLY A 993 9.14 0.54 4.64
CA GLY A 993 10.56 0.24 4.82
C GLY A 993 10.84 -0.79 5.92
N VAL A 994 9.81 -1.23 6.66
CA VAL A 994 9.97 -2.33 7.63
C VAL A 994 10.44 -3.58 6.89
N THR A 995 11.49 -4.22 7.40
CA THR A 995 12.02 -5.47 6.86
C THR A 995 11.82 -6.59 7.87
N VAL A 996 11.26 -7.71 7.44
CA VAL A 996 11.14 -8.94 8.24
C VAL A 996 11.98 -10.02 7.59
N GLY A 997 12.74 -10.77 8.37
CA GLY A 997 13.55 -11.87 7.86
C GLY A 997 13.67 -13.05 8.80
N ALA A 998 14.12 -14.15 8.22
CA ALA A 998 14.44 -15.39 8.90
C ALA A 998 15.77 -15.94 8.37
N TRP A 999 16.52 -16.61 9.22
CA TRP A 999 17.77 -17.23 8.84
C TRP A 999 17.96 -18.59 9.49
N ALA A 1000 18.75 -19.45 8.84
CA ALA A 1000 19.18 -20.73 9.35
C ALA A 1000 20.64 -21.02 8.94
N SER A 1001 21.44 -21.56 9.86
CA SER A 1001 22.82 -21.98 9.64
C SER A 1001 22.94 -23.49 9.78
N PHE A 1002 23.33 -24.17 8.70
CA PHE A 1002 23.57 -25.62 8.66
C PHE A 1002 25.08 -25.87 8.60
N THR A 1003 25.63 -26.62 9.55
CA THR A 1003 27.07 -26.83 9.69
C THR A 1003 27.43 -28.30 9.87
N ASP A 1004 28.72 -28.62 9.88
CA ASP A 1004 29.27 -29.96 10.06
C ASP A 1004 29.27 -30.47 11.51
N VAL A 1005 28.79 -29.67 12.46
CA VAL A 1005 28.59 -30.08 13.86
C VAL A 1005 27.51 -31.16 13.94
N SER A 1006 27.81 -32.26 14.63
CA SER A 1006 26.87 -33.36 14.79
C SER A 1006 25.64 -32.94 15.62
N THR A 1007 24.49 -33.56 15.35
CA THR A 1007 23.24 -33.19 16.08
C THR A 1007 23.28 -33.57 17.56
N THR A 1008 24.19 -34.45 17.98
CA THR A 1008 24.46 -34.74 19.40
C THR A 1008 25.26 -33.64 20.07
N ASP A 1009 26.24 -33.09 19.36
CA ASP A 1009 27.16 -32.06 19.87
C ASP A 1009 26.52 -30.68 19.87
N TYR A 1010 25.65 -30.41 18.90
CA TYR A 1010 24.85 -29.17 18.84
C TYR A 1010 23.91 -29.00 20.05
N GLY A 1011 23.48 -30.12 20.63
CA GLY A 1011 22.42 -30.16 21.63
C GLY A 1011 21.02 -30.03 21.04
N GLU A 1012 20.07 -29.59 21.85
CA GLU A 1012 18.70 -29.25 21.41
C GLU A 1012 18.76 -28.18 20.32
N GLY A 1013 17.96 -28.32 19.26
CA GLY A 1013 17.87 -27.38 18.14
C GLY A 1013 18.48 -27.87 16.83
N SER A 1014 19.49 -28.75 16.88
CA SER A 1014 20.24 -29.37 15.76
C SER A 1014 20.93 -28.43 14.74
N PHE A 1015 20.44 -27.20 14.57
CA PHE A 1015 21.02 -26.14 13.75
C PHE A 1015 20.52 -24.77 14.27
N SER A 1016 21.30 -23.73 14.03
CA SER A 1016 21.00 -22.37 14.50
C SER A 1016 20.01 -21.71 13.56
N LYS A 1017 18.99 -21.08 14.12
CA LYS A 1017 17.91 -20.41 13.37
C LYS A 1017 17.43 -19.19 14.14
N GLY A 1018 16.91 -18.20 13.43
CA GLY A 1018 16.36 -17.00 14.05
C GLY A 1018 15.52 -16.19 13.10
N PHE A 1019 14.79 -15.24 13.68
CA PHE A 1019 13.94 -14.28 12.97
C PHE A 1019 14.37 -12.88 13.38
N PHE A 1020 14.21 -11.92 12.50
CA PHE A 1020 14.50 -10.53 12.79
C PHE A 1020 13.50 -9.60 12.12
N LEU A 1021 13.34 -8.44 12.73
CA LEU A 1021 12.51 -7.34 12.28
C LEU A 1021 13.39 -6.09 12.32
N THR A 1022 13.39 -5.31 11.25
CA THR A 1022 14.09 -4.03 11.16
C THR A 1022 13.07 -2.95 10.84
N ILE A 1023 12.96 -1.97 11.73
CA ILE A 1023 11.96 -0.90 11.67
C ILE A 1023 12.70 0.40 11.38
N PRO A 1024 12.43 1.10 10.26
CA PRO A 1024 12.94 2.44 10.02
C PRO A 1024 12.56 3.38 11.16
N PHE A 1025 13.52 4.16 11.65
CA PHE A 1025 13.25 5.09 12.75
C PHE A 1025 12.32 6.23 12.33
N ASP A 1026 12.28 6.54 11.03
CA ASP A 1026 11.44 7.61 10.52
C ASP A 1026 9.95 7.30 10.67
N ILE A 1027 9.49 6.06 10.61
CA ILE A 1027 8.08 5.72 10.87
C ILE A 1027 7.68 5.84 12.35
N MET A 1028 8.65 6.08 13.25
CA MET A 1028 8.46 6.39 14.68
C MET A 1028 8.88 7.83 15.04
N SER A 1029 9.39 8.58 14.07
CA SER A 1029 9.84 9.97 14.23
C SER A 1029 9.07 10.93 13.31
N VAL A 1030 8.70 12.10 13.84
CA VAL A 1030 8.17 13.21 13.02
C VAL A 1030 9.23 13.81 12.10
N PHE A 1031 10.51 13.48 12.26
CA PHE A 1031 11.58 13.89 11.37
C PHE A 1031 12.05 12.72 10.50
N PRO A 1032 12.41 12.96 9.23
CA PRO A 1032 13.03 11.94 8.38
C PRO A 1032 14.31 11.38 9.01
N SER A 1033 14.55 10.09 8.79
CA SER A 1033 15.73 9.37 9.26
C SER A 1033 16.02 8.21 8.32
N ARG A 1034 17.31 7.89 8.14
CA ARG A 1034 17.79 6.68 7.46
C ARG A 1034 18.22 5.59 8.46
N GLU A 1035 18.11 5.88 9.75
CA GLU A 1035 18.44 4.94 10.83
C GLU A 1035 17.34 3.91 11.02
N HIS A 1036 17.70 2.72 11.49
CA HIS A 1036 16.78 1.61 11.71
C HIS A 1036 16.95 1.02 13.11
N ILE A 1037 15.88 0.46 13.66
CA ILE A 1037 15.88 -0.32 14.91
C ILE A 1037 15.68 -1.80 14.56
N GLY A 1038 16.62 -2.64 15.00
CA GLY A 1038 16.55 -4.09 14.81
C GLY A 1038 16.05 -4.81 16.06
N PHE A 1039 15.14 -5.77 15.86
CA PHE A 1039 14.74 -6.78 16.84
C PHE A 1039 15.10 -8.15 16.28
N SER A 1040 15.66 -9.01 17.12
CA SER A 1040 16.00 -10.39 16.74
C SER A 1040 15.45 -11.34 17.79
N TRP A 1041 14.92 -12.46 17.33
CA TRP A 1041 14.44 -13.54 18.16
C TRP A 1041 15.10 -14.84 17.72
N ILE A 1042 15.76 -15.49 18.67
CA ILE A 1042 16.46 -16.75 18.47
C ILE A 1042 15.84 -17.74 19.47
N PRO A 1043 15.11 -18.78 19.01
CA PRO A 1043 14.38 -19.69 19.90
C PRO A 1043 15.28 -20.35 20.93
N LEU A 1044 16.51 -20.67 20.52
CA LEU A 1044 17.51 -21.32 21.35
C LEU A 1044 18.90 -20.91 20.85
N ASN A 1045 19.57 -20.06 21.63
CA ASN A 1045 20.91 -19.59 21.26
C ASN A 1045 21.95 -20.66 21.60
N ARG A 1046 22.61 -21.22 20.58
CA ARG A 1046 23.65 -22.25 20.68
C ARG A 1046 24.95 -21.75 20.06
N ASP A 1047 26.04 -22.49 20.25
CA ASP A 1047 27.38 -22.06 19.83
C ASP A 1047 27.72 -22.39 18.37
N GLY A 1048 27.13 -23.44 17.79
CA GLY A 1048 27.35 -23.78 16.37
C GLY A 1048 26.68 -22.80 15.40
N GLY A 1049 27.23 -22.66 14.20
CA GLY A 1049 26.64 -21.84 13.12
C GLY A 1049 26.55 -20.34 13.43
N GLN A 1050 27.37 -19.86 14.36
CA GLN A 1050 27.37 -18.47 14.84
C GLN A 1050 28.34 -17.60 14.04
N MET A 1051 27.83 -16.50 13.49
CA MET A 1051 28.63 -15.57 12.71
C MET A 1051 29.19 -14.43 13.58
N LEU A 1052 30.33 -13.88 13.17
CA LEU A 1052 30.85 -12.62 13.70
C LEU A 1052 29.89 -11.48 13.40
N GLN A 1053 29.50 -10.71 14.42
CA GLN A 1053 28.74 -9.49 14.20
C GLN A 1053 29.69 -8.36 13.85
N ARG A 1054 29.53 -7.78 12.66
CA ARG A 1054 30.36 -6.70 12.14
C ARG A 1054 29.57 -5.41 12.12
N ARG A 1055 30.19 -4.29 12.53
CA ARG A 1055 29.54 -2.97 12.53
C ARG A 1055 29.08 -2.55 11.13
N SER A 1056 29.95 -2.75 10.15
CA SER A 1056 29.72 -2.38 8.75
C SER A 1056 29.99 -3.59 7.86
N THR A 1057 29.21 -3.72 6.79
CA THR A 1057 29.47 -4.67 5.69
C THR A 1057 29.53 -3.91 4.38
N LEU A 1058 30.32 -4.36 3.40
CA LEU A 1058 30.37 -3.68 2.10
C LEU A 1058 29.00 -3.68 1.41
N HIS A 1059 28.18 -4.72 1.61
CA HIS A 1059 26.82 -4.75 1.06
C HIS A 1059 25.94 -3.63 1.62
N SER A 1060 26.09 -3.28 2.89
CA SER A 1060 25.40 -2.12 3.50
C SER A 1060 25.98 -0.77 3.06
N VAL A 1061 27.30 -0.67 2.90
CA VAL A 1061 27.96 0.59 2.48
C VAL A 1061 27.64 0.92 1.02
N THR A 1062 27.57 -0.10 0.16
CA THR A 1062 27.29 0.05 -1.28
C THR A 1062 25.80 0.03 -1.60
N GLU A 1063 24.92 0.15 -0.60
CA GLU A 1063 23.47 0.13 -0.77
C GLU A 1063 22.93 1.07 -1.85
N PRO A 1064 23.46 2.31 -2.03
CA PRO A 1064 23.03 3.20 -3.11
C PRO A 1064 23.18 2.66 -4.54
N ARG A 1065 24.00 1.62 -4.77
CA ARG A 1065 24.18 1.01 -6.10
C ARG A 1065 22.99 0.16 -6.52
N ALA A 1066 22.28 -0.43 -5.56
CA ALA A 1066 21.05 -1.17 -5.81
C ALA A 1066 20.20 -1.10 -4.52
N PRO A 1067 19.45 0.00 -4.31
CA PRO A 1067 18.77 0.27 -3.05
C PRO A 1067 17.81 -0.85 -2.67
N TYR A 1068 17.79 -1.20 -1.38
CA TYR A 1068 16.86 -2.16 -0.80
C TYR A 1068 16.33 -1.61 0.52
N TYR A 1069 17.20 -1.19 1.44
CA TYR A 1069 16.76 -0.70 2.75
C TYR A 1069 16.25 0.75 2.70
N ASN A 1070 16.93 1.59 1.91
CA ASN A 1070 16.59 3.01 1.77
C ASN A 1070 15.89 3.25 0.42
N ARG A 1071 14.67 2.74 0.31
CA ARG A 1071 13.81 2.91 -0.86
C ARG A 1071 12.43 3.41 -0.46
#